data_AF-A0A7J6ER71-F1
#
_entry.id   AF-A0A7J6ER71-F1
#
_cell.length_a   1.000
_cell.length_b   1.000
_cell.length_c   1.000
_cell.angle_alpha   90.00
_cell.angle_beta   90.00
_cell.angle_gamma   90.00
#
_symmetry.space_group_name_H-M   'P 1'
#
loop_
_entity.id
_entity.type
_entity.pdbx_description
1 polymer ?
#
loop_
_entity_poly.entity_id
_entity_poly.type
_entity_poly.pdbx_seq_one_letter_code
_entity_poly.pdbx_strand_id
1 'polypeptide(L)'
;MLIYVLASSQLSDKIIARPTTNFHPSIWGDRFLHYNVSEQDLVCKQERIEELIQVVKKEILSSNHDQLKLIDNLQRLGLSHHFESEIEKLLEQLSIGTHHQNHHDLHDASLRFRLLRQHGFNVSSSIFEKFKDDKGNFKKSLITDVSGLLSLYEASHLSYVGESILDEALAFTTTHLKAIVANSKDHLLSHQISIALERPLRKTIERVHARFYISIYEKDASHNKLLLELAKLDFNLLQCFHKKELSEITRWWKEHEFAKKFPFARDRIVELYFWILGVYYEPKYSRARKLLTKVIALASITDDIYDAYGTIDELQLLTKAIQRWDINCLDKLEPEYLKTYYKVMLDSYEEFEKELKKEELYKLEYAKEEMKRIIGAYFEEARWLSEGYFPSLDEHLKVSYVSCGYVLLIATSYVGMYDIVTHETLNWLSKDPKIFEQKRNHIPSTVDCYMKQYGVSEKEAIKELNKRVDTHWKEINEDFIRPTVVPFPILVLLASSQLCDKIIARPTTKFHPSIWGDRFLHYNISEQDLVCKQEKGEELIQVVKKEILSSNHDQLKLIDNLQRLGLSHHFESEIEKLLEQLSIGTHHQNHHDLHDASLWFRLLRQHGFNEHEFVKKFPFARDRMVELYFWILNVYYEPKYSRARKLLTKVIALTSITDDTYDAYGTTDELELLTKAIQRWDINCLDKLEPEYLKTYYKVMLDSYEEFEKELKKEELYKLEYAKEEVCKQERVEELIQVVKKEILSSNHDQLKLIDNLQRLGLSYHFESEIEKLLEQLSTGIHHQNNNLHDVSLRFRLLRQSGFKVSSTIFEKFKDEKGNFKESLITDVPGLLSLYEASHLSYVGESILDEALAFTTTHLKAIVANSKNHPLSHQISIALERPLRKTIERLHARFYISIYEKDASHNKLLLELAKLDFNVLQCFHKKELSEIMRWWKEHEFVKKFPFARDRMVELYFWILGVYYEPKYSRARKLLTKVIALTSITDDTYDAYEFEKELKKEELYKLEYAKEEMKRTIGGYFEEARWLNEGYFPSFDEHLRVSYVSSANVLLIATSFVGMHDIVTHETLDWLSKHPNIFEQERNHIPSTVDCYMKQYGVSEEEAIKELNKRVITHWKEINEDFIRPTVVPFPILVRVLNFTKVIDLFYKEGDDQYTRVGKALKESIDALLIDSIPL
;
A
#
# COMPACT_ATOMS: atom_id res chain seq x y z
N MET A 1 39.67 -30.68 52.91
CA MET A 1 39.10 -31.94 52.39
C MET A 1 37.88 -31.66 51.50
N LEU A 2 38.00 -30.75 50.52
CA LEU A 2 36.92 -30.40 49.57
C LEU A 2 37.47 -29.66 48.34
N ILE A 3 38.69 -30.02 47.89
CA ILE A 3 39.33 -29.48 46.68
C ILE A 3 39.72 -30.60 45.68
N TYR A 4 39.32 -31.86 45.93
CA TYR A 4 39.78 -33.01 45.10
C TYR A 4 38.67 -33.90 44.48
N VAL A 5 37.42 -33.42 44.39
CA VAL A 5 36.29 -34.22 43.84
C VAL A 5 35.57 -33.57 42.63
N LEU A 6 36.05 -32.45 42.06
CA LEU A 6 35.46 -31.87 40.85
C LEU A 6 36.42 -31.81 39.65
N ALA A 7 37.39 -32.73 39.60
CA ALA A 7 38.29 -32.92 38.46
C ALA A 7 37.84 -34.06 37.52
N SER A 8 36.53 -34.31 37.39
CA SER A 8 36.00 -35.30 36.44
C SER A 8 34.57 -34.95 35.97
N SER A 9 34.38 -33.81 35.29
CA SER A 9 33.20 -33.59 34.42
C SER A 9 33.37 -32.43 33.43
N GLN A 10 34.59 -32.13 32.97
CA GLN A 10 34.79 -31.25 31.80
C GLN A 10 35.13 -32.11 30.57
N LEU A 11 34.13 -32.82 30.05
CA LEU A 11 34.05 -33.03 28.60
C LEU A 11 33.32 -31.79 28.08
N SER A 12 34.09 -30.86 27.53
CA SER A 12 33.57 -29.69 26.85
C SER A 12 32.71 -30.15 25.68
N ASP A 13 31.41 -29.91 25.75
CA ASP A 13 30.61 -29.72 24.54
C ASP A 13 31.25 -28.55 23.78
N LYS A 14 31.97 -28.87 22.70
CA LYS A 14 32.39 -27.85 21.75
C LYS A 14 31.11 -27.22 21.20
N ILE A 15 30.85 -25.96 21.53
CA ILE A 15 29.80 -25.18 20.88
C ILE A 15 30.20 -25.11 19.39
N ILE A 16 29.55 -25.91 18.55
CA ILE A 16 29.74 -25.88 17.09
C ILE A 16 29.07 -24.59 16.60
N ALA A 17 29.87 -23.60 16.21
CA ALA A 17 29.37 -22.39 15.56
C ALA A 17 28.92 -22.74 14.15
N ARG A 18 27.62 -22.60 13.87
CA ARG A 18 27.03 -22.85 12.53
C ARG A 18 26.86 -21.54 11.77
N PRO A 19 27.02 -21.53 10.44
CA PRO A 19 26.45 -20.47 9.62
C PRO A 19 24.93 -20.45 9.82
N THR A 20 24.31 -19.28 9.87
CA THR A 20 22.85 -19.17 9.93
C THR A 20 22.39 -18.01 9.07
N THR A 21 21.63 -18.31 8.01
CA THR A 21 21.00 -17.31 7.15
C THR A 21 19.54 -17.13 7.57
N ASN A 22 19.10 -15.88 7.71
CA ASN A 22 17.72 -15.56 8.12
C ASN A 22 16.78 -15.54 6.92
N PHE A 23 16.08 -16.64 6.67
CA PHE A 23 15.05 -16.70 5.63
C PHE A 23 13.68 -16.21 6.13
N HIS A 24 12.96 -15.44 5.31
CA HIS A 24 11.58 -15.04 5.61
C HIS A 24 10.63 -16.25 5.50
N PRO A 25 9.58 -16.36 6.34
CA PRO A 25 8.58 -17.43 6.23
C PRO A 25 7.86 -17.47 4.88
N SER A 26 7.15 -18.57 4.61
CA SER A 26 6.27 -18.67 3.44
C SER A 26 5.24 -17.54 3.44
N ILE A 27 5.12 -16.84 2.31
CA ILE A 27 4.12 -15.76 2.14
C ILE A 27 2.70 -16.30 1.91
N TRP A 28 2.59 -17.60 1.66
CA TRP A 28 1.33 -18.27 1.32
C TRP A 28 0.66 -18.94 2.52
N GLY A 29 1.40 -19.16 3.61
CA GLY A 29 0.91 -19.87 4.79
C GLY A 29 0.24 -21.20 4.42
N ASP A 30 -0.94 -21.44 5.00
CA ASP A 30 -1.70 -22.68 4.78
C ASP A 30 -2.80 -22.53 3.70
N ARG A 31 -2.74 -21.47 2.88
CA ARG A 31 -3.80 -21.11 1.92
C ARG A 31 -4.19 -22.23 0.97
N PHE A 32 -3.24 -23.08 0.58
CA PHE A 32 -3.45 -24.18 -0.36
C PHE A 32 -3.61 -25.54 0.30
N LEU A 33 -3.57 -25.64 1.64
CA LEU A 33 -3.64 -26.92 2.36
C LEU A 33 -4.97 -27.65 2.12
N HIS A 34 -6.05 -26.89 1.98
CA HIS A 34 -7.41 -27.39 1.75
C HIS A 34 -7.97 -26.75 0.49
N TYR A 35 -8.08 -27.54 -0.58
CA TYR A 35 -8.73 -27.15 -1.81
C TYR A 35 -9.74 -28.22 -2.22
N ASN A 36 -11.02 -27.87 -2.13
CA ASN A 36 -12.13 -28.71 -2.55
C ASN A 36 -12.79 -28.07 -3.78
N VAL A 37 -12.94 -28.83 -4.84
CA VAL A 37 -13.64 -28.43 -6.06
C VAL A 37 -14.69 -29.48 -6.38
N SER A 38 -15.87 -29.04 -6.81
CA SER A 38 -16.96 -29.96 -7.18
C SER A 38 -16.55 -30.76 -8.40
N GLU A 39 -16.51 -32.09 -8.26
CA GLU A 39 -16.22 -33.00 -9.39
C GLU A 39 -17.24 -32.82 -10.52
N GLN A 40 -18.50 -32.58 -10.17
CA GLN A 40 -19.56 -32.34 -11.14
C GLN A 40 -19.34 -31.04 -11.95
N ASP A 41 -18.81 -29.98 -11.32
CA ASP A 41 -18.47 -28.72 -12.00
C ASP A 41 -17.24 -28.88 -12.91
N LEU A 42 -16.27 -29.71 -12.53
CA LEU A 42 -15.13 -30.04 -13.39
C LEU A 42 -15.56 -30.83 -14.62
N VAL A 43 -16.42 -31.85 -14.45
CA VAL A 43 -16.95 -32.67 -15.54
C VAL A 43 -17.74 -31.82 -16.54
N CYS A 44 -18.65 -30.95 -16.05
CA CYS A 44 -19.42 -30.06 -16.91
C CYS A 44 -18.52 -29.12 -17.74
N LYS A 45 -17.47 -28.55 -17.13
CA LYS A 45 -16.49 -27.70 -17.85
C LYS A 45 -15.69 -28.51 -18.87
N GLN A 46 -15.27 -29.72 -18.52
CA GLN A 46 -14.53 -30.63 -19.40
C GLN A 46 -15.37 -30.97 -20.64
N GLU A 47 -16.63 -31.37 -20.47
CA GLU A 47 -17.55 -31.69 -21.57
C GLU A 47 -17.72 -30.50 -22.52
N ARG A 48 -17.94 -29.30 -21.97
CA ARG A 48 -18.08 -28.07 -22.77
C ARG A 48 -16.78 -27.73 -23.53
N ILE A 49 -15.63 -27.91 -22.91
CA ILE A 49 -14.32 -27.70 -23.56
C ILE A 49 -14.15 -28.68 -24.72
N GLU A 50 -14.49 -29.95 -24.53
CA GLU A 50 -14.39 -30.97 -25.59
C GLU A 50 -15.28 -30.64 -26.79
N GLU A 51 -16.52 -30.19 -26.54
CA GLU A 51 -17.40 -29.68 -27.61
C GLU A 51 -16.75 -28.53 -28.39
N LEU A 52 -16.24 -27.52 -27.69
CA LEU A 52 -15.62 -26.34 -28.29
C LEU A 52 -14.35 -26.69 -29.07
N ILE A 53 -13.53 -27.63 -28.56
CA ILE A 53 -12.36 -28.14 -29.26
C ILE A 53 -12.77 -28.74 -30.61
N GLN A 54 -13.83 -29.55 -30.67
CA GLN A 54 -14.29 -30.13 -31.94
C GLN A 54 -14.76 -29.07 -32.94
N VAL A 55 -15.38 -27.99 -32.46
CA VAL A 55 -15.80 -26.87 -33.32
C VAL A 55 -14.58 -26.13 -33.86
N VAL A 56 -13.62 -25.79 -33.01
CA VAL A 56 -12.39 -25.08 -33.40
C VAL A 56 -11.52 -25.95 -34.33
N LYS A 57 -11.45 -27.29 -34.12
CA LYS A 57 -10.75 -28.20 -35.04
C LYS A 57 -11.30 -28.14 -36.46
N LYS A 58 -12.63 -28.08 -36.63
CA LYS A 58 -13.27 -27.95 -37.95
C LYS A 58 -12.97 -26.59 -38.59
N GLU A 59 -12.92 -25.52 -37.82
CA GLU A 59 -12.55 -24.18 -38.27
C GLU A 59 -11.09 -24.12 -38.74
N ILE A 60 -10.17 -24.72 -37.98
CA ILE A 60 -8.74 -24.84 -38.36
C ILE A 60 -8.58 -25.54 -39.72
N LEU A 61 -9.33 -26.62 -39.96
CA LEU A 61 -9.25 -27.41 -41.18
C LEU A 61 -9.95 -26.76 -42.40
N SER A 62 -10.77 -25.73 -42.20
CA SER A 62 -11.56 -25.09 -43.27
C SER A 62 -11.09 -23.69 -43.66
N SER A 63 -10.25 -23.04 -42.85
CA SER A 63 -9.72 -21.70 -43.15
C SER A 63 -8.51 -21.76 -44.09
N ASN A 64 -8.65 -21.15 -45.28
CA ASN A 64 -7.57 -21.06 -46.28
C ASN A 64 -6.83 -19.71 -46.29
N HIS A 65 -7.35 -18.67 -45.63
CA HIS A 65 -6.82 -17.30 -45.74
C HIS A 65 -6.24 -16.70 -44.45
N ASP A 66 -6.44 -17.30 -43.27
CA ASP A 66 -5.99 -16.73 -41.97
C ASP A 66 -5.26 -17.74 -41.04
N GLN A 67 -4.60 -18.76 -41.61
CA GLN A 67 -4.01 -19.87 -40.84
C GLN A 67 -2.92 -19.42 -39.85
N LEU A 68 -2.05 -18.46 -40.23
CA LEU A 68 -0.98 -17.95 -39.37
C LEU A 68 -1.53 -17.23 -38.13
N LYS A 69 -2.54 -16.38 -38.32
CA LYS A 69 -3.21 -15.64 -37.24
C LYS A 69 -3.92 -16.59 -36.28
N LEU A 70 -4.55 -17.65 -36.80
CA LEU A 70 -5.21 -18.66 -35.98
C LEU A 70 -4.21 -19.45 -35.12
N ILE A 71 -3.10 -19.91 -35.71
CA ILE A 71 -2.04 -20.61 -34.96
C ILE A 71 -1.45 -19.70 -33.87
N ASP A 72 -1.17 -18.43 -34.20
CA ASP A 72 -0.66 -17.47 -33.22
C ASP A 72 -1.64 -17.25 -32.06
N ASN A 73 -2.93 -17.10 -32.36
CA ASN A 73 -3.96 -16.96 -31.34
C ASN A 73 -4.06 -18.20 -30.46
N LEU A 74 -4.01 -19.41 -31.03
CA LEU A 74 -4.05 -20.66 -30.26
C LEU A 74 -2.87 -20.76 -29.29
N GLN A 75 -1.66 -20.44 -29.75
CA GLN A 75 -0.46 -20.43 -28.90
C GLN A 75 -0.57 -19.38 -27.80
N ARG A 76 -0.89 -18.13 -28.16
CA ARG A 76 -0.92 -17.01 -27.21
C ARG A 76 -2.07 -17.09 -26.21
N LEU A 77 -3.16 -17.78 -26.54
CA LEU A 77 -4.26 -18.10 -25.61
C LEU A 77 -3.97 -19.32 -24.73
N GLY A 78 -2.85 -20.02 -24.93
CA GLY A 78 -2.48 -21.22 -24.17
C GLY A 78 -3.22 -22.50 -24.59
N LEU A 79 -3.88 -22.48 -25.75
CA LEU A 79 -4.73 -23.55 -26.27
C LEU A 79 -3.99 -24.52 -27.20
N SER A 80 -2.76 -24.20 -27.61
CA SER A 80 -1.94 -25.00 -28.54
C SER A 80 -1.87 -26.49 -28.20
N HIS A 81 -1.81 -26.84 -26.91
CA HIS A 81 -1.74 -28.23 -26.45
C HIS A 81 -2.92 -29.14 -26.85
N HIS A 82 -4.08 -28.56 -27.22
CA HIS A 82 -5.23 -29.32 -27.73
C HIS A 82 -5.16 -29.61 -29.25
N PHE A 83 -4.26 -28.92 -29.96
CA PHE A 83 -4.19 -28.86 -31.41
C PHE A 83 -2.76 -29.12 -31.94
N GLU A 84 -1.90 -29.80 -31.16
CA GLU A 84 -0.48 -30.04 -31.49
C GLU A 84 -0.32 -30.63 -32.91
N SER A 85 -1.07 -31.69 -33.24
CA SER A 85 -1.00 -32.35 -34.55
C SER A 85 -1.50 -31.51 -35.72
N GLU A 86 -2.54 -30.71 -35.49
CA GLU A 86 -3.12 -29.83 -36.50
C GLU A 86 -2.18 -28.65 -36.78
N ILE A 87 -1.59 -28.06 -35.74
CA ILE A 87 -0.61 -26.98 -35.87
C ILE A 87 0.63 -27.48 -36.62
N GLU A 88 1.18 -28.66 -36.26
CA GLU A 88 2.34 -29.26 -36.92
C GLU A 88 2.08 -29.45 -38.42
N LYS A 89 0.97 -30.09 -38.80
CA LYS A 89 0.59 -30.31 -40.20
C LYS A 89 0.43 -29.01 -40.99
N LEU A 90 -0.16 -27.98 -40.38
CA LEU A 90 -0.31 -26.68 -41.03
C LEU A 90 1.04 -25.99 -41.23
N LEU A 91 1.93 -26.06 -40.25
CA LEU A 91 3.28 -25.49 -40.36
C LEU A 91 4.12 -26.24 -41.41
N GLU A 92 3.99 -27.56 -41.52
CA GLU A 92 4.61 -28.34 -42.60
C GLU A 92 4.13 -27.86 -43.98
N GLN A 93 2.83 -27.68 -44.17
CA GLN A 93 2.27 -27.15 -45.42
C GLN A 93 2.79 -25.73 -45.72
N LEU A 94 2.83 -24.88 -44.69
CA LEU A 94 3.41 -23.53 -44.78
C LEU A 94 4.93 -23.54 -45.02
N SER A 95 5.63 -24.63 -44.70
CA SER A 95 7.06 -24.77 -44.98
C SER A 95 7.33 -25.22 -46.43
N ILE A 96 6.48 -26.10 -46.99
CA ILE A 96 6.63 -26.70 -48.33
C ILE A 96 6.05 -25.80 -49.44
N GLY A 97 5.03 -25.00 -49.14
CA GLY A 97 4.32 -24.17 -50.11
C GLY A 97 5.24 -23.18 -50.84
N THR A 98 5.28 -23.28 -52.17
CA THR A 98 6.01 -22.44 -53.15
C THR A 98 5.51 -20.98 -53.24
N HIS A 99 5.09 -20.38 -52.13
CA HIS A 99 4.89 -18.93 -52.05
C HIS A 99 6.23 -18.23 -51.82
N HIS A 100 7.15 -18.39 -52.78
CA HIS A 100 8.36 -17.56 -52.89
C HIS A 100 8.05 -16.14 -53.37
N GLN A 101 6.79 -15.78 -53.59
CA GLN A 101 6.38 -14.49 -54.10
C GLN A 101 5.07 -14.10 -53.42
N ASN A 102 5.08 -12.93 -52.74
CA ASN A 102 3.94 -12.21 -52.15
C ASN A 102 3.59 -12.38 -50.66
N HIS A 103 4.57 -12.48 -49.76
CA HIS A 103 4.38 -11.84 -48.44
C HIS A 103 4.47 -10.33 -48.66
N HIS A 104 3.32 -9.67 -48.80
CA HIS A 104 3.26 -8.27 -49.22
C HIS A 104 3.68 -7.29 -48.12
N ASP A 105 3.48 -7.65 -46.84
CA ASP A 105 3.81 -6.80 -45.70
C ASP A 105 4.78 -7.44 -44.70
N LEU A 106 5.24 -6.63 -43.76
CA LEU A 106 6.23 -7.01 -42.75
C LEU A 106 5.65 -7.94 -41.69
N HIS A 107 4.36 -7.77 -41.37
CA HIS A 107 3.67 -8.55 -40.34
C HIS A 107 3.61 -10.03 -40.70
N ASP A 108 3.12 -10.37 -41.89
CA ASP A 108 2.96 -11.76 -42.33
C ASP A 108 4.30 -12.47 -42.49
N ALA A 109 5.30 -11.78 -43.06
CA ALA A 109 6.65 -12.31 -43.22
C ALA A 109 7.28 -12.64 -41.86
N SER A 110 7.14 -11.73 -40.89
CA SER A 110 7.70 -11.90 -39.55
C SER A 110 6.95 -12.96 -38.75
N LEU A 111 5.63 -13.00 -38.84
CA LEU A 111 4.80 -13.98 -38.16
C LEU A 111 5.06 -15.40 -38.67
N ARG A 112 5.10 -15.59 -39.99
CA ARG A 112 5.44 -16.89 -40.59
C ARG A 112 6.84 -17.33 -40.21
N PHE A 113 7.83 -16.42 -40.27
CA PHE A 113 9.19 -16.71 -39.85
C PHE A 113 9.25 -17.16 -38.39
N ARG A 114 8.59 -16.41 -37.50
CA ARG A 114 8.53 -16.72 -36.08
C ARG A 114 7.90 -18.08 -35.81
N LEU A 115 6.70 -18.34 -36.34
CA LEU A 115 5.98 -19.59 -36.11
C LEU A 115 6.75 -20.80 -36.64
N LEU A 116 7.30 -20.71 -37.86
CA LEU A 116 8.11 -21.80 -38.42
C LEU A 116 9.36 -22.07 -37.58
N ARG A 117 10.12 -21.03 -37.21
CA ARG A 117 11.33 -21.21 -36.38
C ARG A 117 11.03 -21.69 -34.98
N GLN A 118 9.95 -21.23 -34.36
CA GLN A 118 9.54 -21.69 -33.04
C GLN A 118 9.30 -23.19 -33.01
N HIS A 119 8.82 -23.77 -34.12
CA HIS A 119 8.58 -25.20 -34.30
C HIS A 119 9.75 -25.97 -34.96
N GLY A 120 10.95 -25.37 -35.01
CA GLY A 120 12.17 -26.05 -35.46
C GLY A 120 12.39 -26.09 -36.98
N PHE A 121 11.55 -25.42 -37.79
CA PHE A 121 11.79 -25.32 -39.23
C PHE A 121 12.96 -24.36 -39.51
N ASN A 122 13.91 -24.80 -40.34
CA ASN A 122 15.05 -23.99 -40.76
C ASN A 122 14.65 -22.95 -41.83
N VAL A 123 14.15 -21.81 -41.39
CA VAL A 123 13.81 -20.67 -42.27
C VAL A 123 14.94 -19.65 -42.29
N SER A 124 15.44 -19.30 -43.48
CA SER A 124 16.49 -18.29 -43.66
C SER A 124 16.02 -16.89 -43.26
N SER A 125 16.84 -16.17 -42.49
CA SER A 125 16.61 -14.76 -42.13
C SER A 125 16.76 -13.80 -43.32
N SER A 126 17.28 -14.28 -44.46
CA SER A 126 17.35 -13.50 -45.71
C SER A 126 15.98 -13.08 -46.25
N ILE A 127 14.88 -13.66 -45.74
CA ILE A 127 13.51 -13.21 -46.02
C ILE A 127 13.30 -11.73 -45.68
N PHE A 128 14.09 -11.18 -44.74
CA PHE A 128 13.99 -9.79 -44.31
C PHE A 128 14.78 -8.80 -45.18
N GLU A 129 15.62 -9.27 -46.11
CA GLU A 129 16.44 -8.40 -46.98
C GLU A 129 15.58 -7.47 -47.85
N LYS A 130 14.41 -7.92 -48.30
CA LYS A 130 13.47 -7.11 -49.10
C LYS A 130 12.94 -5.88 -48.35
N PHE A 131 13.04 -5.86 -47.02
CA PHE A 131 12.63 -4.75 -46.17
C PHE A 131 13.78 -3.77 -45.89
N LYS A 132 14.98 -4.01 -46.44
CA LYS A 132 16.11 -3.09 -46.38
C LYS A 132 16.16 -2.16 -47.60
N ASP A 133 16.74 -0.98 -47.40
CA ASP A 133 17.02 -0.01 -48.44
C ASP A 133 18.33 -0.33 -49.19
N ASP A 134 18.65 0.45 -50.23
CA ASP A 134 19.84 0.26 -51.05
C ASP A 134 21.16 0.45 -50.27
N LYS A 135 21.10 1.00 -49.04
CA LYS A 135 22.24 1.16 -48.12
C LYS A 135 22.35 0.00 -47.13
N GLY A 136 21.47 -1.00 -47.22
CA GLY A 136 21.44 -2.16 -46.34
C GLY A 136 20.74 -1.95 -45.00
N ASN A 137 20.08 -0.80 -44.77
CA ASN A 137 19.37 -0.51 -43.52
C ASN A 137 17.88 -0.84 -43.65
N PHE A 138 17.22 -1.23 -42.56
CA PHE A 138 15.76 -1.39 -42.56
C PHE A 138 15.05 -0.09 -42.98
N LYS A 139 14.13 -0.21 -43.96
CA LYS A 139 13.43 0.94 -44.55
C LYS A 139 12.68 1.72 -43.48
N LYS A 140 12.88 3.04 -43.43
CA LYS A 140 12.13 3.94 -42.53
C LYS A 140 10.62 3.90 -42.74
N SER A 141 10.15 3.53 -43.94
CA SER A 141 8.72 3.34 -44.23
C SER A 141 8.07 2.24 -43.39
N LEU A 142 8.84 1.34 -42.77
CA LEU A 142 8.32 0.30 -41.88
C LEU A 142 7.87 0.86 -40.52
N ILE A 143 8.34 2.06 -40.15
CA ILE A 143 8.05 2.65 -38.83
C ILE A 143 6.55 2.89 -38.62
N THR A 144 5.81 3.11 -39.71
CA THR A 144 4.36 3.32 -39.67
C THR A 144 3.56 2.01 -39.55
N ASP A 145 4.17 0.86 -39.85
CA ASP A 145 3.56 -0.47 -39.68
C ASP A 145 3.89 -1.02 -38.30
N VAL A 146 3.15 -0.56 -37.29
CA VAL A 146 3.37 -0.94 -35.89
C VAL A 146 3.18 -2.44 -35.66
N SER A 147 2.20 -3.05 -36.34
CA SER A 147 1.94 -4.49 -36.26
C SER A 147 3.08 -5.31 -36.88
N GLY A 148 3.62 -4.84 -38.01
CA GLY A 148 4.80 -5.41 -38.63
C GLY A 148 6.06 -5.26 -37.78
N LEU A 149 6.27 -4.08 -37.17
CA LEU A 149 7.40 -3.85 -36.25
C LEU A 149 7.35 -4.76 -35.04
N LEU A 150 6.18 -4.92 -34.40
CA LEU A 150 6.02 -5.79 -33.25
C LEU A 150 6.25 -7.27 -33.64
N SER A 151 5.71 -7.72 -34.76
CA SER A 151 5.96 -9.07 -35.25
C SER A 151 7.43 -9.31 -35.61
N LEU A 152 8.12 -8.32 -36.20
CA LEU A 152 9.54 -8.42 -36.51
C LEU A 152 10.39 -8.44 -35.24
N TYR A 153 10.03 -7.65 -34.23
CA TYR A 153 10.67 -7.68 -32.92
C TYR A 153 10.59 -9.08 -32.29
N GLU A 154 9.39 -9.65 -32.24
CA GLU A 154 9.18 -11.00 -31.70
C GLU A 154 9.90 -12.09 -32.50
N ALA A 155 9.96 -11.94 -33.83
CA ALA A 155 10.71 -12.82 -34.72
C ALA A 155 12.23 -12.74 -34.49
N SER A 156 12.76 -11.55 -34.18
CA SER A 156 14.21 -11.32 -34.04
C SER A 156 14.80 -12.01 -32.80
N HIS A 157 13.97 -12.32 -31.79
CA HIS A 157 14.37 -13.13 -30.63
C HIS A 157 14.60 -14.62 -30.95
N LEU A 158 14.32 -15.06 -32.18
CA LEU A 158 14.64 -16.41 -32.70
C LEU A 158 15.91 -16.44 -33.55
N SER A 159 16.73 -15.39 -33.47
CA SER A 159 18.07 -15.37 -34.09
C SER A 159 18.97 -16.45 -33.50
N TYR A 160 19.89 -16.94 -34.32
CA TYR A 160 21.03 -17.74 -33.88
C TYR A 160 22.37 -17.07 -34.24
N VAL A 161 23.49 -17.65 -33.80
CA VAL A 161 24.83 -17.06 -33.97
C VAL A 161 25.17 -16.92 -35.46
N GLY A 162 25.51 -15.69 -35.88
CA GLY A 162 25.87 -15.37 -37.25
C GLY A 162 24.79 -14.66 -38.08
N GLU A 163 23.60 -14.42 -37.52
CA GLU A 163 22.50 -13.75 -38.23
C GLU A 163 22.43 -12.25 -37.96
N SER A 164 23.36 -11.50 -38.54
CA SER A 164 23.44 -10.04 -38.37
C SER A 164 22.15 -9.30 -38.74
N ILE A 165 21.41 -9.79 -39.73
CA ILE A 165 20.14 -9.17 -40.15
C ILE A 165 19.09 -9.16 -39.03
N LEU A 166 19.03 -10.19 -38.18
CA LEU A 166 18.08 -10.25 -37.07
C LEU A 166 18.56 -9.42 -35.87
N ASP A 167 19.87 -9.28 -35.70
CA ASP A 167 20.44 -8.35 -34.70
C ASP A 167 20.15 -6.90 -35.06
N GLU A 168 20.31 -6.55 -36.34
CA GLU A 168 19.92 -5.26 -36.88
C GLU A 168 18.40 -5.05 -36.77
N ALA A 169 17.60 -6.09 -37.06
CA ALA A 169 16.14 -6.03 -36.92
C ALA A 169 15.72 -5.82 -35.47
N LEU A 170 16.34 -6.51 -34.51
CA LEU A 170 16.07 -6.35 -33.09
C LEU A 170 16.41 -4.93 -32.64
N ALA A 171 17.57 -4.39 -33.04
CA ALA A 171 17.97 -3.01 -32.71
C ALA A 171 17.01 -1.98 -33.32
N PHE A 172 16.66 -2.14 -34.60
CA PHE A 172 15.74 -1.27 -35.33
C PHE A 172 14.35 -1.28 -34.68
N THR A 173 13.75 -2.45 -34.50
CA THR A 173 12.41 -2.61 -33.92
C THR A 173 12.36 -2.16 -32.47
N THR A 174 13.35 -2.50 -31.63
CA THR A 174 13.40 -2.05 -30.23
C THR A 174 13.40 -0.53 -30.13
N THR A 175 14.22 0.14 -30.95
CA THR A 175 14.30 1.61 -30.96
C THR A 175 12.97 2.23 -31.34
N HIS A 176 12.34 1.74 -32.42
CA HIS A 176 11.09 2.31 -32.91
C HIS A 176 9.87 1.94 -32.06
N LEU A 177 9.80 0.73 -31.51
CA LEU A 177 8.73 0.33 -30.60
C LEU A 177 8.76 1.12 -29.28
N LYS A 178 9.95 1.39 -28.72
CA LYS A 178 10.09 2.30 -27.56
C LYS A 178 9.59 3.72 -27.89
N ALA A 179 9.95 4.22 -29.07
CA ALA A 179 9.47 5.52 -29.54
C ALA A 179 7.95 5.52 -29.78
N ILE A 180 7.37 4.42 -30.28
CA ILE A 180 5.92 4.29 -30.46
C ILE A 180 5.21 4.27 -29.10
N VAL A 181 5.71 3.51 -28.12
CA VAL A 181 5.13 3.49 -26.75
C VAL A 181 5.15 4.87 -26.12
N ALA A 182 6.25 5.61 -26.26
CA ALA A 182 6.36 6.97 -25.73
C ALA A 182 5.40 7.98 -26.40
N ASN A 183 4.93 7.71 -27.63
CA ASN A 183 4.18 8.67 -28.44
C ASN A 183 2.74 8.23 -28.82
N SER A 184 2.35 7.00 -28.53
CA SER A 184 1.07 6.41 -28.96
C SER A 184 -0.08 6.82 -28.04
N LYS A 185 -1.23 7.13 -28.64
CA LYS A 185 -2.50 7.40 -27.93
C LYS A 185 -3.40 6.16 -27.80
N ASP A 186 -3.04 5.06 -28.47
CA ASP A 186 -3.75 3.79 -28.35
C ASP A 186 -3.22 3.05 -27.12
N HIS A 187 -3.94 3.16 -26.00
CA HIS A 187 -3.56 2.54 -24.73
C HIS A 187 -3.46 1.01 -24.82
N LEU A 188 -4.24 0.34 -25.69
CA LEU A 188 -4.21 -1.12 -25.82
C LEU A 188 -2.96 -1.57 -26.59
N LEU A 189 -2.67 -0.91 -27.71
CA LEU A 189 -1.48 -1.18 -28.52
C LEU A 189 -0.19 -0.85 -27.74
N SER A 190 -0.17 0.27 -27.02
CA SER A 190 0.99 0.69 -26.20
C SER A 190 1.25 -0.28 -25.06
N HIS A 191 0.20 -0.79 -24.42
CA HIS A 191 0.31 -1.81 -23.39
C HIS A 191 0.84 -3.14 -23.97
N GLN A 192 0.34 -3.57 -25.14
CA GLN A 192 0.82 -4.78 -25.81
C GLN A 192 2.31 -4.68 -26.19
N ILE A 193 2.75 -3.53 -26.70
CA ILE A 193 4.16 -3.30 -27.06
C ILE A 193 5.03 -3.24 -25.79
N SER A 194 4.57 -2.60 -24.72
CA SER A 194 5.31 -2.52 -23.45
C SER A 194 5.55 -3.90 -22.85
N ILE A 195 4.52 -4.78 -22.88
CA ILE A 195 4.66 -6.16 -22.43
C ILE A 195 5.70 -6.92 -23.27
N ALA A 196 5.66 -6.79 -24.60
CA ALA A 196 6.63 -7.44 -25.49
C ALA A 196 8.07 -6.92 -25.28
N LEU A 197 8.24 -5.62 -25.04
CA LEU A 197 9.55 -5.01 -24.74
C LEU A 197 10.10 -5.45 -23.38
N GLU A 198 9.24 -5.64 -22.37
CA GLU A 198 9.66 -6.21 -21.07
C GLU A 198 9.98 -7.69 -21.20
N ARG A 199 9.12 -8.45 -21.89
CA ARG A 199 9.17 -9.91 -22.00
C ARG A 199 8.73 -10.34 -23.41
N PRO A 200 9.67 -10.56 -24.33
CA PRO A 200 9.32 -11.06 -25.65
C PRO A 200 8.71 -12.45 -25.56
N LEU A 201 7.84 -12.81 -26.50
CA LEU A 201 7.12 -14.09 -26.54
C LEU A 201 8.06 -15.29 -26.38
N ARG A 202 9.20 -15.27 -27.07
CA ARG A 202 10.21 -16.35 -26.99
C ARG A 202 10.80 -16.52 -25.60
N LYS A 203 10.79 -15.47 -24.77
CA LYS A 203 11.36 -15.45 -23.41
C LYS A 203 10.28 -15.28 -22.33
N THR A 204 9.05 -15.73 -22.56
CA THR A 204 7.92 -15.60 -21.62
C THR A 204 7.30 -16.95 -21.26
N ILE A 205 6.86 -17.13 -20.01
CA ILE A 205 6.08 -18.30 -19.60
C ILE A 205 4.68 -18.25 -20.25
N GLU A 206 4.35 -19.28 -21.01
CA GLU A 206 3.13 -19.34 -21.84
C GLU A 206 1.85 -19.11 -21.03
N ARG A 207 1.72 -19.70 -19.84
CA ARG A 207 0.51 -19.53 -19.00
C ARG A 207 0.35 -18.12 -18.44
N VAL A 208 1.46 -17.47 -18.11
CA VAL A 208 1.45 -16.07 -17.68
C VAL A 208 1.05 -15.20 -18.86
N HIS A 209 1.63 -15.44 -20.04
CA HIS A 209 1.26 -14.76 -21.27
C HIS A 209 -0.23 -14.93 -21.61
N ALA A 210 -0.74 -16.16 -21.58
CA ALA A 210 -2.13 -16.48 -21.88
C ALA A 210 -3.12 -15.72 -21.00
N ARG A 211 -2.84 -15.60 -19.69
CA ARG A 211 -3.70 -14.84 -18.77
C ARG A 211 -3.85 -13.37 -19.20
N PHE A 212 -2.78 -12.75 -19.67
CA PHE A 212 -2.80 -11.38 -20.17
C PHE A 212 -3.43 -11.31 -21.56
N TYR A 213 -3.06 -12.22 -22.45
CA TYR A 213 -3.51 -12.21 -23.84
C TYR A 213 -5.01 -12.47 -23.99
N ILE A 214 -5.63 -13.30 -23.14
CA ILE A 214 -7.10 -13.51 -23.13
C ILE A 214 -7.84 -12.16 -23.03
N SER A 215 -7.36 -11.25 -22.17
CA SER A 215 -7.99 -9.93 -21.99
C SER A 215 -7.74 -8.98 -23.17
N ILE A 216 -6.62 -9.14 -23.89
CA ILE A 216 -6.34 -8.38 -25.12
C ILE A 216 -7.22 -8.91 -26.26
N TYR A 217 -7.27 -10.23 -26.42
CA TYR A 217 -8.06 -10.91 -27.43
C TYR A 217 -9.56 -10.63 -27.28
N GLU A 218 -10.08 -10.58 -26.05
CA GLU A 218 -11.48 -10.19 -25.78
C GLU A 218 -11.83 -8.77 -26.25
N LYS A 219 -10.85 -7.85 -26.25
CA LYS A 219 -11.04 -6.45 -26.67
C LYS A 219 -10.91 -6.25 -28.18
N ASP A 220 -10.34 -7.22 -28.90
CA ASP A 220 -10.24 -7.18 -30.36
C ASP A 220 -11.64 -7.33 -30.98
N ALA A 221 -12.11 -6.33 -31.73
CA ALA A 221 -13.44 -6.39 -32.36
C ALA A 221 -13.61 -7.55 -33.35
N SER A 222 -12.49 -8.11 -33.86
CA SER A 222 -12.45 -9.23 -34.80
C SER A 222 -12.29 -10.61 -34.15
N HIS A 223 -12.29 -10.70 -32.80
CA HIS A 223 -12.03 -11.95 -32.12
C HIS A 223 -13.10 -13.03 -32.38
N ASN A 224 -12.66 -14.27 -32.48
CA ASN A 224 -13.55 -15.43 -32.49
C ASN A 224 -14.07 -15.71 -31.07
N LYS A 225 -15.39 -15.59 -30.89
CA LYS A 225 -16.08 -15.76 -29.61
C LYS A 225 -15.97 -17.18 -29.04
N LEU A 226 -16.02 -18.20 -29.89
CA LEU A 226 -15.88 -19.59 -29.47
C LEU A 226 -14.46 -19.89 -28.99
N LEU A 227 -13.46 -19.30 -29.68
CA LEU A 227 -12.07 -19.42 -29.26
C LEU A 227 -11.80 -18.73 -27.92
N LEU A 228 -12.42 -17.55 -27.69
CA LEU A 228 -12.35 -16.85 -26.41
C LEU A 228 -13.03 -17.63 -25.28
N GLU A 229 -14.21 -18.21 -25.55
CA GLU A 229 -14.92 -19.08 -24.59
C GLU A 229 -14.06 -20.28 -24.21
N LEU A 230 -13.50 -20.98 -25.20
CA LEU A 230 -12.59 -22.10 -25.01
C LEU A 230 -11.38 -21.69 -24.15
N ALA A 231 -10.72 -20.56 -24.47
CA ALA A 231 -9.56 -20.06 -23.73
C ALA A 231 -9.87 -19.80 -22.24
N LYS A 232 -11.02 -19.17 -21.94
CA LYS A 232 -11.44 -18.88 -20.56
C LYS A 232 -11.78 -20.15 -19.79
N LEU A 233 -12.53 -21.07 -20.40
CA LEU A 233 -12.92 -22.33 -19.77
C LEU A 233 -11.70 -23.20 -19.49
N ASP A 234 -10.85 -23.40 -20.50
CA ASP A 234 -9.62 -24.19 -20.39
C ASP A 234 -8.68 -23.60 -19.33
N PHE A 235 -8.43 -22.29 -19.37
CA PHE A 235 -7.55 -21.64 -18.39
C PHE A 235 -8.02 -21.88 -16.95
N ASN A 236 -9.32 -21.76 -16.70
CA ASN A 236 -9.91 -21.94 -15.38
C ASN A 236 -9.92 -23.42 -14.95
N LEU A 237 -10.21 -24.34 -15.87
CA LEU A 237 -10.18 -25.77 -15.61
C LEU A 237 -8.77 -26.22 -15.21
N LEU A 238 -7.76 -25.84 -16.00
CA LEU A 238 -6.36 -26.12 -15.68
C LEU A 238 -5.96 -25.54 -14.32
N GLN A 239 -6.38 -24.30 -14.02
CA GLN A 239 -6.11 -23.70 -12.71
C GLN A 239 -6.72 -24.52 -11.55
N CYS A 240 -7.90 -25.11 -11.72
CA CYS A 240 -8.49 -26.01 -10.73
C CYS A 240 -7.63 -27.28 -10.54
N PHE A 241 -7.16 -27.90 -11.62
CA PHE A 241 -6.26 -29.05 -11.54
C PHE A 241 -4.94 -28.69 -10.86
N HIS A 242 -4.34 -27.55 -11.20
CA HIS A 242 -3.09 -27.09 -10.59
C HIS A 242 -3.25 -26.76 -9.10
N LYS A 243 -4.40 -26.22 -8.68
CA LYS A 243 -4.71 -26.00 -7.25
C LYS A 243 -4.91 -27.32 -6.49
N LYS A 244 -5.49 -28.33 -7.13
CA LYS A 244 -5.60 -29.68 -6.56
C LYS A 244 -4.22 -30.30 -6.37
N GLU A 245 -3.37 -30.25 -7.38
CA GLU A 245 -1.98 -30.71 -7.32
C GLU A 245 -1.19 -29.97 -6.23
N LEU A 246 -1.30 -28.63 -6.18
CA LEU A 246 -0.64 -27.82 -5.15
C LEU A 246 -1.14 -28.14 -3.73
N SER A 247 -2.41 -28.47 -3.55
CA SER A 247 -2.96 -28.92 -2.27
C SER A 247 -2.38 -30.26 -1.83
N GLU A 248 -2.23 -31.22 -2.74
CA GLU A 248 -1.54 -32.50 -2.49
C GLU A 248 -0.09 -32.27 -2.04
N ILE A 249 0.64 -31.41 -2.76
CA ILE A 249 2.05 -31.10 -2.47
C ILE A 249 2.19 -30.35 -1.14
N THR A 250 1.31 -29.38 -0.87
CA THR A 250 1.31 -28.62 0.38
C THR A 250 1.05 -29.55 1.57
N ARG A 251 0.14 -30.52 1.42
CA ARG A 251 -0.11 -31.54 2.43
C ARG A 251 1.10 -32.42 2.66
N TRP A 252 1.71 -32.95 1.60
CA TRP A 252 2.96 -33.71 1.69
C TRP A 252 4.05 -32.91 2.44
N TRP A 253 4.21 -31.62 2.12
CA TRP A 253 5.18 -30.75 2.79
C TRP A 253 4.91 -30.60 4.30
N LYS A 254 3.64 -30.47 4.68
CA LYS A 254 3.22 -30.34 6.08
C LYS A 254 3.30 -31.64 6.86
N GLU A 255 2.89 -32.77 6.27
CA GLU A 255 2.95 -34.10 6.88
C GLU A 255 4.38 -34.51 7.23
N HIS A 256 5.35 -34.11 6.41
CA HIS A 256 6.77 -34.33 6.69
C HIS A 256 7.34 -33.34 7.71
N GLU A 257 6.59 -32.33 8.15
CA GLU A 257 7.01 -31.26 9.07
C GLU A 257 8.32 -30.56 8.64
N PHE A 258 8.55 -30.35 7.33
CA PHE A 258 9.82 -29.82 6.81
C PHE A 258 10.24 -28.50 7.48
N ALA A 259 9.33 -27.52 7.60
CA ALA A 259 9.64 -26.23 8.23
C ALA A 259 10.06 -26.34 9.70
N LYS A 260 9.60 -27.36 10.42
CA LYS A 260 9.96 -27.61 11.82
C LYS A 260 11.25 -28.42 11.96
N LYS A 261 11.45 -29.41 11.08
CA LYS A 261 12.65 -30.27 11.07
C LYS A 261 13.87 -29.54 10.49
N PHE A 262 13.66 -28.60 9.59
CA PHE A 262 14.68 -27.82 8.90
C PHE A 262 14.36 -26.31 8.98
N PRO A 263 14.35 -25.71 10.19
CA PRO A 263 13.98 -24.30 10.37
C PRO A 263 14.99 -23.32 9.76
N PHE A 264 16.18 -23.80 9.42
CA PHE A 264 17.22 -23.06 8.72
C PHE A 264 17.01 -23.04 7.19
N ALA A 265 16.11 -23.87 6.64
CA ALA A 265 15.88 -23.97 5.21
C ALA A 265 14.68 -23.11 4.76
N ARG A 266 14.67 -22.72 3.50
CA ARG A 266 13.62 -21.88 2.88
C ARG A 266 12.29 -22.65 2.77
N ASP A 267 11.22 -22.06 3.33
CA ASP A 267 9.85 -22.55 3.13
C ASP A 267 9.22 -21.89 1.89
N ARG A 268 9.33 -22.57 0.73
CA ARG A 268 8.98 -22.03 -0.61
C ARG A 268 8.18 -22.99 -1.50
N ILE A 269 7.46 -23.94 -0.91
CA ILE A 269 6.84 -25.03 -1.67
C ILE A 269 5.86 -24.56 -2.77
N VAL A 270 5.15 -23.45 -2.55
CA VAL A 270 4.22 -22.87 -3.53
C VAL A 270 4.97 -22.20 -4.68
N GLU A 271 6.04 -21.47 -4.37
CA GLU A 271 6.90 -20.82 -5.37
C GLU A 271 7.61 -21.87 -6.24
N LEU A 272 8.10 -22.94 -5.62
CA LEU A 272 8.71 -24.07 -6.31
C LEU A 272 7.71 -24.76 -7.25
N TYR A 273 6.48 -25.01 -6.80
CA TYR A 273 5.42 -25.54 -7.65
C TYR A 273 5.09 -24.61 -8.84
N PHE A 274 5.03 -23.30 -8.60
CA PHE A 274 4.80 -22.32 -9.66
C PHE A 274 5.93 -22.30 -10.70
N TRP A 275 7.18 -22.48 -10.26
CA TRP A 275 8.33 -22.66 -11.14
C TRP A 275 8.13 -23.88 -12.05
N ILE A 276 7.70 -25.01 -11.49
CA ILE A 276 7.42 -26.24 -12.24
C ILE A 276 6.24 -26.08 -13.20
N LEU A 277 5.22 -25.33 -12.81
CA LEU A 277 4.09 -25.00 -13.67
C LEU A 277 4.51 -24.21 -14.92
N GLY A 278 5.57 -23.40 -14.81
CA GLY A 278 6.17 -22.69 -15.94
C GLY A 278 6.89 -23.60 -16.94
N VAL A 279 7.29 -24.80 -16.51
CA VAL A 279 8.00 -25.78 -17.34
C VAL A 279 7.01 -26.61 -18.18
N TYR A 280 5.92 -27.10 -17.58
CA TYR A 280 4.79 -27.72 -18.30
C TYR A 280 3.47 -27.54 -17.55
N TYR A 281 2.49 -26.98 -18.23
CA TYR A 281 1.17 -26.67 -17.66
C TYR A 281 0.08 -27.66 -18.06
N GLU A 282 0.37 -28.49 -19.06
CA GLU A 282 -0.57 -29.38 -19.71
C GLU A 282 -1.05 -30.47 -18.73
N PRO A 283 -2.34 -30.87 -18.76
CA PRO A 283 -2.87 -31.88 -17.86
C PRO A 283 -2.08 -33.18 -17.85
N LYS A 284 -1.63 -33.62 -19.04
CA LYS A 284 -0.89 -34.88 -19.26
C LYS A 284 0.39 -34.99 -18.43
N TYR A 285 0.96 -33.88 -17.98
CA TYR A 285 2.21 -33.85 -17.20
C TYR A 285 2.03 -33.68 -15.68
N SER A 286 0.84 -33.97 -15.15
CA SER A 286 0.54 -33.92 -13.71
C SER A 286 1.55 -34.70 -12.85
N ARG A 287 1.83 -35.97 -13.23
CA ARG A 287 2.82 -36.82 -12.53
C ARG A 287 4.18 -36.14 -12.47
N ALA A 288 4.66 -35.64 -13.62
CA ALA A 288 5.91 -34.92 -13.70
C ALA A 288 5.91 -33.67 -12.80
N ARG A 289 4.80 -32.93 -12.67
CA ARG A 289 4.78 -31.67 -11.89
C ARG A 289 4.95 -31.99 -10.41
N LYS A 290 4.23 -33.01 -9.94
CA LYS A 290 4.28 -33.45 -8.54
C LYS A 290 5.65 -33.98 -8.16
N LEU A 291 6.22 -34.89 -8.97
CA LEU A 291 7.56 -35.45 -8.74
C LEU A 291 8.63 -34.36 -8.74
N LEU A 292 8.63 -33.52 -9.76
CA LEU A 292 9.63 -32.47 -9.90
C LEU A 292 9.55 -31.44 -8.78
N THR A 293 8.35 -31.09 -8.32
CA THR A 293 8.16 -30.17 -7.19
C THR A 293 8.70 -30.74 -5.88
N LYS A 294 8.51 -32.05 -5.64
CA LYS A 294 9.10 -32.72 -4.47
C LYS A 294 10.62 -32.73 -4.56
N VAL A 295 11.20 -33.07 -5.73
CA VAL A 295 12.66 -33.10 -5.92
C VAL A 295 13.29 -31.72 -5.80
N ILE A 296 12.72 -30.68 -6.42
CA ILE A 296 13.28 -29.32 -6.28
C ILE A 296 13.19 -28.82 -4.84
N ALA A 297 12.17 -29.21 -4.08
CA ALA A 297 12.06 -28.90 -2.66
C ALA A 297 13.16 -29.62 -1.84
N LEU A 298 13.41 -30.90 -2.13
CA LEU A 298 14.51 -31.64 -1.52
C LEU A 298 15.87 -31.02 -1.88
N ALA A 299 16.09 -30.66 -3.14
CA ALA A 299 17.31 -30.03 -3.61
C ALA A 299 17.51 -28.63 -3.01
N SER A 300 16.44 -27.86 -2.78
CA SER A 300 16.49 -26.57 -2.08
C SER A 300 16.88 -26.73 -0.61
N ILE A 301 16.37 -27.76 0.08
CA ILE A 301 16.82 -28.05 1.45
C ILE A 301 18.27 -28.54 1.45
N THR A 302 18.68 -29.33 0.45
CA THR A 302 20.09 -29.69 0.28
C THR A 302 20.95 -28.44 0.18
N ASP A 303 20.60 -27.53 -0.72
CA ASP A 303 21.34 -26.28 -0.96
C ASP A 303 21.56 -25.53 0.36
N ASP A 304 20.46 -25.29 1.11
CA ASP A 304 20.50 -24.65 2.44
C ASP A 304 21.34 -25.41 3.49
N ILE A 305 21.40 -26.75 3.40
CA ILE A 305 22.29 -27.55 4.25
C ILE A 305 23.75 -27.27 3.91
N TYR A 306 24.11 -27.17 2.63
CA TYR A 306 25.51 -27.03 2.18
C TYR A 306 26.03 -25.60 2.28
N ASP A 307 25.21 -24.58 1.99
CA ASP A 307 25.65 -23.19 1.92
C ASP A 307 25.37 -22.36 3.20
N ALA A 308 24.40 -22.78 4.02
CA ALA A 308 23.85 -21.95 5.09
C ALA A 308 23.75 -22.60 6.47
N TYR A 309 24.09 -23.89 6.66
CA TYR A 309 23.91 -24.55 7.96
C TYR A 309 24.92 -25.64 8.35
N GLY A 310 25.26 -26.54 7.43
CA GLY A 310 26.11 -27.69 7.70
C GLY A 310 27.59 -27.31 7.88
N THR A 311 28.29 -28.05 8.74
CA THR A 311 29.75 -27.94 8.85
C THR A 311 30.44 -28.80 7.81
N ILE A 312 31.67 -28.47 7.40
CA ILE A 312 32.35 -29.19 6.32
C ILE A 312 32.49 -30.71 6.59
N ASP A 313 32.70 -31.11 7.84
CA ASP A 313 32.78 -32.52 8.25
C ASP A 313 31.41 -33.24 8.11
N GLU A 314 30.33 -32.57 8.53
CA GLU A 314 28.96 -33.05 8.38
C GLU A 314 28.56 -33.19 6.90
N LEU A 315 28.91 -32.18 6.08
CA LEU A 315 28.65 -32.18 4.65
C LEU A 315 29.39 -33.32 3.95
N GLN A 316 30.62 -33.63 4.38
CA GLN A 316 31.38 -34.75 3.85
C GLN A 316 30.70 -36.10 4.16
N LEU A 317 30.14 -36.26 5.36
CA LEU A 317 29.39 -37.46 5.74
C LEU A 317 28.11 -37.60 4.92
N LEU A 318 27.33 -36.52 4.80
CA LEU A 318 26.10 -36.50 4.00
C LEU A 318 26.40 -36.80 2.51
N THR A 319 27.44 -36.17 1.96
CA THR A 319 27.92 -36.42 0.59
C THR A 319 28.20 -37.91 0.39
N LYS A 320 29.00 -38.53 1.26
CA LYS A 320 29.34 -39.96 1.17
C LYS A 320 28.12 -40.87 1.29
N ALA A 321 27.15 -40.51 2.14
CA ALA A 321 25.91 -41.27 2.29
C ALA A 321 25.06 -41.23 1.00
N ILE A 322 24.81 -40.03 0.47
CA ILE A 322 24.03 -39.87 -0.76
C ILE A 322 24.73 -40.51 -1.97
N GLN A 323 26.06 -40.39 -2.09
CA GLN A 323 26.82 -41.08 -3.13
C GLN A 323 26.61 -42.61 -3.11
N ARG A 324 26.50 -43.20 -1.93
CA ARG A 324 26.22 -44.64 -1.77
C ARG A 324 24.74 -44.99 -1.99
N TRP A 325 23.82 -44.08 -1.69
CA TRP A 325 22.37 -44.26 -1.80
C TRP A 325 21.85 -45.50 -1.05
N ASP A 326 22.44 -45.79 0.11
CA ASP A 326 22.13 -46.95 0.96
C ASP A 326 21.57 -46.48 2.30
N ILE A 327 20.41 -47.03 2.70
CA ILE A 327 19.75 -46.75 3.99
C ILE A 327 20.64 -47.10 5.19
N ASN A 328 21.53 -48.07 5.05
CA ASN A 328 22.48 -48.47 6.10
C ASN A 328 23.54 -47.39 6.40
N CYS A 329 23.58 -46.30 5.62
CA CYS A 329 24.42 -45.14 5.91
C CYS A 329 23.82 -44.22 6.98
N LEU A 330 22.54 -44.38 7.37
CA LEU A 330 21.89 -43.55 8.40
C LEU A 330 22.64 -43.58 9.74
N ASP A 331 23.13 -44.76 10.15
CA ASP A 331 23.86 -44.92 11.42
C ASP A 331 25.21 -44.17 11.43
N LYS A 332 25.72 -43.78 10.25
CA LYS A 332 27.00 -43.08 10.09
C LYS A 332 26.87 -41.56 10.03
N LEU A 333 25.64 -41.05 9.92
CA LEU A 333 25.37 -39.60 9.96
C LEU A 333 25.21 -39.21 11.43
N GLU A 334 26.16 -38.51 12.03
CA GLU A 334 26.07 -38.19 13.47
C GLU A 334 24.90 -37.25 13.82
N PRO A 335 24.67 -36.12 13.12
CA PRO A 335 23.58 -35.20 13.46
C PRO A 335 22.21 -35.73 13.05
N GLU A 336 21.23 -35.59 13.96
CA GLU A 336 19.87 -36.10 13.75
C GLU A 336 19.16 -35.45 12.55
N TYR A 337 19.44 -34.17 12.25
CA TYR A 337 18.85 -33.49 11.10
C TYR A 337 19.35 -34.09 9.77
N LEU A 338 20.60 -34.55 9.68
CA LEU A 338 21.13 -35.21 8.48
C LEU A 338 20.50 -36.59 8.29
N LYS A 339 20.35 -37.36 9.38
CA LYS A 339 19.63 -38.64 9.33
C LYS A 339 18.20 -38.45 8.85
N THR A 340 17.52 -37.47 9.44
CA THR A 340 16.14 -37.12 9.10
C THR A 340 16.02 -36.72 7.63
N TYR A 341 16.90 -35.85 7.16
CA TYR A 341 16.92 -35.39 5.78
C TYR A 341 17.19 -36.52 4.78
N TYR A 342 18.25 -37.30 5.01
CA TYR A 342 18.64 -38.39 4.13
C TYR A 342 17.56 -39.48 4.07
N LYS A 343 16.93 -39.79 5.21
CA LYS A 343 15.78 -40.71 5.25
C LYS A 343 14.61 -40.18 4.42
N VAL A 344 14.22 -38.92 4.59
CA VAL A 344 13.11 -38.33 3.82
C VAL A 344 13.41 -38.32 2.32
N MET A 345 14.67 -38.09 1.92
CA MET A 345 15.10 -38.20 0.53
C MET A 345 14.92 -39.64 0.01
N LEU A 346 15.40 -40.66 0.73
CA LEU A 346 15.24 -42.06 0.33
C LEU A 346 13.76 -42.46 0.25
N ASP A 347 12.98 -42.13 1.28
CA ASP A 347 11.55 -42.44 1.35
C ASP A 347 10.79 -41.79 0.17
N SER A 348 11.15 -40.57 -0.20
CA SER A 348 10.55 -39.87 -1.36
C SER A 348 10.88 -40.56 -2.68
N TYR A 349 12.13 -40.98 -2.90
CA TYR A 349 12.50 -41.71 -4.12
C TYR A 349 11.90 -43.11 -4.17
N GLU A 350 11.68 -43.77 -3.02
CA GLU A 350 10.95 -45.03 -2.94
C GLU A 350 9.45 -44.85 -3.27
N GLU A 351 8.85 -43.74 -2.84
CA GLU A 351 7.50 -43.34 -3.25
C GLU A 351 7.42 -43.20 -4.78
N PHE A 352 8.40 -42.53 -5.39
CA PHE A 352 8.45 -42.35 -6.84
C PHE A 352 8.60 -43.70 -7.56
N GLU A 353 9.41 -44.61 -7.02
CA GLU A 353 9.59 -45.96 -7.56
C GLU A 353 8.27 -46.73 -7.63
N LYS A 354 7.42 -46.59 -6.59
CA LYS A 354 6.09 -47.23 -6.51
C LYS A 354 5.08 -46.67 -7.52
N GLU A 355 5.26 -45.42 -7.97
CA GLU A 355 4.40 -44.78 -8.98
C GLU A 355 4.79 -45.13 -10.43
N LEU A 356 5.92 -45.81 -10.64
CA LEU A 356 6.48 -46.14 -11.95
C LEU A 356 6.24 -47.59 -12.34
N LYS A 357 6.07 -47.84 -13.65
CA LYS A 357 6.10 -49.21 -14.18
C LYS A 357 7.53 -49.75 -14.20
N LYS A 358 7.69 -51.08 -14.23
CA LYS A 358 9.00 -51.74 -14.21
C LYS A 358 9.92 -51.27 -15.35
N GLU A 359 9.35 -51.08 -16.53
CA GLU A 359 10.01 -50.57 -17.72
C GLU A 359 10.36 -49.08 -17.67
N GLU A 360 9.83 -48.31 -16.71
CA GLU A 360 10.15 -46.89 -16.51
C GLU A 360 11.22 -46.66 -15.44
N LEU A 361 11.53 -47.66 -14.61
CA LEU A 361 12.42 -47.54 -13.44
C LEU A 361 13.82 -47.03 -13.79
N TYR A 362 14.32 -47.35 -14.99
CA TYR A 362 15.63 -46.86 -15.42
C TYR A 362 15.69 -45.32 -15.45
N LYS A 363 14.58 -44.62 -15.70
CA LYS A 363 14.52 -43.15 -15.70
C LYS A 363 14.81 -42.59 -14.31
N LEU A 364 14.28 -43.25 -13.28
CA LEU A 364 14.50 -42.86 -11.89
C LEU A 364 15.96 -43.07 -11.47
N GLU A 365 16.62 -44.11 -11.99
CA GLU A 365 18.07 -44.31 -11.75
C GLU A 365 18.91 -43.15 -12.30
N TYR A 366 18.60 -42.62 -13.49
CA TYR A 366 19.26 -41.41 -13.99
C TYR A 366 19.01 -40.20 -13.07
N ALA A 367 17.79 -40.02 -12.58
CA ALA A 367 17.49 -38.93 -11.64
C ALA A 367 18.24 -39.08 -10.30
N LYS A 368 18.43 -40.31 -9.81
CA LYS A 368 19.27 -40.60 -8.62
C LYS A 368 20.73 -40.25 -8.88
N GLU A 369 21.28 -40.62 -10.03
CA GLU A 369 22.68 -40.29 -10.39
C GLU A 369 22.91 -38.78 -10.52
N GLU A 370 21.97 -38.03 -11.11
CA GLU A 370 22.08 -36.57 -11.15
C GLU A 370 21.95 -35.93 -9.76
N MET A 371 21.16 -36.51 -8.85
CA MET A 371 21.11 -36.07 -7.45
C MET A 371 22.43 -36.34 -6.71
N LYS A 372 23.12 -37.45 -7.01
CA LYS A 372 24.48 -37.66 -6.51
C LYS A 372 25.45 -36.64 -7.08
N ARG A 373 25.31 -36.31 -8.36
CA ARG A 373 26.18 -35.37 -9.06
C ARG A 373 26.08 -33.95 -8.50
N ILE A 374 24.87 -33.43 -8.28
CA ILE A 374 24.65 -32.10 -7.68
C ILE A 374 25.23 -31.99 -6.27
N ILE A 375 25.09 -33.05 -5.47
CA ILE A 375 25.65 -33.12 -4.11
C ILE A 375 27.16 -33.00 -4.12
N GLY A 376 27.83 -33.64 -5.09
CA GLY A 376 29.27 -33.48 -5.28
C GLY A 376 29.66 -32.04 -5.60
N ALA A 377 28.87 -31.33 -6.39
CA ALA A 377 29.10 -29.93 -6.73
C ALA A 377 28.86 -28.98 -5.54
N TYR A 378 27.78 -29.17 -4.78
CA TYR A 378 27.53 -28.42 -3.56
C TYR A 378 28.63 -28.62 -2.51
N PHE A 379 29.15 -29.85 -2.38
CA PHE A 379 30.28 -30.11 -1.48
C PHE A 379 31.55 -29.38 -1.93
N GLU A 380 31.79 -29.30 -3.23
CA GLU A 380 32.94 -28.57 -3.79
C GLU A 380 32.85 -27.07 -3.52
N GLU A 381 31.67 -26.45 -3.70
CA GLU A 381 31.43 -25.04 -3.37
C GLU A 381 31.57 -24.77 -1.87
N ALA A 382 31.02 -25.64 -1.02
CA ALA A 382 31.18 -25.56 0.43
C ALA A 382 32.66 -25.70 0.85
N ARG A 383 33.43 -26.55 0.15
CA ARG A 383 34.87 -26.66 0.36
C ARG A 383 35.58 -25.36 0.03
N TRP A 384 35.31 -24.76 -1.14
CA TRP A 384 35.90 -23.47 -1.52
C TRP A 384 35.65 -22.40 -0.48
N LEU A 385 34.42 -22.30 0.01
CA LEU A 385 34.05 -21.36 1.08
C LEU A 385 34.83 -21.64 2.37
N SER A 386 34.91 -22.91 2.80
CA SER A 386 35.60 -23.28 4.04
C SER A 386 37.12 -23.05 3.99
N GLU A 387 37.73 -23.22 2.82
CA GLU A 387 39.17 -23.02 2.59
C GLU A 387 39.51 -21.56 2.28
N GLY A 388 38.50 -20.69 2.11
CA GLY A 388 38.69 -19.33 1.59
C GLY A 388 39.24 -19.31 0.16
N TYR A 389 39.09 -20.42 -0.57
CA TYR A 389 39.55 -20.55 -1.94
C TYR A 389 38.61 -19.79 -2.88
N PHE A 390 39.21 -19.08 -3.82
CA PHE A 390 38.47 -18.33 -4.80
C PHE A 390 38.76 -18.89 -6.19
N PRO A 391 37.79 -19.59 -6.82
CA PRO A 391 38.03 -20.24 -8.11
C PRO A 391 38.24 -19.22 -9.22
N SER A 392 38.92 -19.65 -10.29
CA SER A 392 38.87 -18.91 -11.56
C SER A 392 37.45 -18.96 -12.14
N LEU A 393 37.11 -18.04 -13.04
CA LEU A 393 35.81 -18.06 -13.72
C LEU A 393 35.56 -19.42 -14.38
N ASP A 394 36.53 -19.98 -15.11
CA ASP A 394 36.34 -21.26 -15.79
C ASP A 394 36.18 -22.45 -14.84
N GLU A 395 36.82 -22.39 -13.67
CA GLU A 395 36.69 -23.40 -12.62
C GLU A 395 35.33 -23.30 -11.92
N HIS A 396 34.92 -22.08 -11.53
CA HIS A 396 33.60 -21.81 -10.97
C HIS A 396 32.50 -22.29 -11.92
N LEU A 397 32.60 -21.94 -13.21
CA LEU A 397 31.60 -22.27 -14.22
C LEU A 397 31.43 -23.78 -14.48
N LYS A 398 32.45 -24.61 -14.18
CA LYS A 398 32.36 -26.07 -14.28
C LYS A 398 31.57 -26.67 -13.13
N VAL A 399 31.74 -26.13 -11.92
CA VAL A 399 31.03 -26.60 -10.72
C VAL A 399 29.61 -26.02 -10.70
N SER A 400 29.48 -24.72 -10.97
CA SER A 400 28.19 -24.00 -11.01
C SER A 400 27.22 -24.58 -12.04
N TYR A 401 27.76 -25.14 -13.12
CA TYR A 401 27.00 -25.87 -14.13
C TYR A 401 26.20 -27.03 -13.55
N VAL A 402 26.78 -27.73 -12.57
CA VAL A 402 26.13 -28.86 -11.91
C VAL A 402 25.32 -28.38 -10.71
N SER A 403 25.89 -27.50 -9.86
CA SER A 403 25.25 -27.04 -8.62
C SER A 403 24.00 -26.19 -8.86
N CYS A 404 23.84 -25.53 -10.02
CA CYS A 404 22.59 -24.83 -10.35
C CYS A 404 21.36 -25.76 -10.52
N GLY A 405 21.55 -27.08 -10.53
CA GLY A 405 20.49 -28.08 -10.41
C GLY A 405 19.63 -28.30 -11.66
N TYR A 406 19.85 -27.56 -12.74
CA TYR A 406 19.06 -27.71 -13.97
C TYR A 406 19.08 -29.14 -14.54
N VAL A 407 20.24 -29.80 -14.57
CA VAL A 407 20.36 -31.16 -15.13
C VAL A 407 19.57 -32.17 -14.30
N LEU A 408 19.63 -32.07 -12.96
CA LEU A 408 18.81 -32.86 -12.04
C LEU A 408 17.31 -32.65 -12.30
N LEU A 409 16.90 -31.40 -12.45
CA LEU A 409 15.50 -31.05 -12.64
C LEU A 409 14.97 -31.56 -13.98
N ILE A 410 15.79 -31.53 -15.03
CA ILE A 410 15.46 -32.11 -16.33
C ILE A 410 15.37 -33.64 -16.26
N ALA A 411 16.37 -34.28 -15.68
CA ALA A 411 16.37 -35.74 -15.50
C ALA A 411 15.15 -36.20 -14.70
N THR A 412 14.76 -35.44 -13.67
CA THR A 412 13.57 -35.71 -12.86
C THR A 412 12.27 -35.45 -13.63
N SER A 413 12.20 -34.38 -14.43
CA SER A 413 11.06 -34.11 -15.31
C SER A 413 10.77 -35.31 -16.21
N TYR A 414 11.83 -35.90 -16.78
CA TYR A 414 11.73 -37.04 -17.68
C TYR A 414 11.14 -38.30 -17.03
N VAL A 415 11.34 -38.48 -15.73
CA VAL A 415 10.72 -39.59 -14.98
C VAL A 415 9.20 -39.53 -15.08
N GLY A 416 8.62 -38.33 -15.02
CA GLY A 416 7.18 -38.14 -15.07
C GLY A 416 6.56 -38.05 -16.46
N MET A 417 7.36 -37.95 -17.54
CA MET A 417 6.92 -37.65 -18.91
C MET A 417 6.56 -38.88 -19.78
N TYR A 418 6.23 -40.02 -19.16
CA TYR A 418 5.75 -41.24 -19.83
C TYR A 418 6.65 -41.66 -21.02
N ASP A 419 6.06 -42.04 -22.16
CA ASP A 419 6.75 -42.75 -23.26
C ASP A 419 7.58 -41.84 -24.18
N ILE A 420 7.55 -40.51 -24.00
CA ILE A 420 8.32 -39.56 -24.83
C ILE A 420 9.83 -39.68 -24.57
N VAL A 421 10.22 -40.16 -23.38
CA VAL A 421 11.63 -40.26 -22.96
C VAL A 421 12.18 -41.66 -23.22
N THR A 422 13.27 -41.72 -24.00
CA THR A 422 14.00 -42.95 -24.32
C THR A 422 15.35 -43.04 -23.60
N HIS A 423 15.96 -44.23 -23.58
CA HIS A 423 17.35 -44.41 -23.14
C HIS A 423 18.34 -43.53 -23.90
N GLU A 424 18.12 -43.31 -25.20
CA GLU A 424 18.98 -42.45 -26.02
C GLU A 424 18.90 -40.99 -25.57
N THR A 425 17.69 -40.53 -25.19
CA THR A 425 17.47 -39.17 -24.67
C THR A 425 18.23 -38.96 -23.35
N LEU A 426 18.15 -39.91 -22.43
CA LEU A 426 18.85 -39.85 -21.14
C LEU A 426 20.37 -39.99 -21.27
N ASN A 427 20.85 -40.85 -22.18
CA ASN A 427 22.26 -40.95 -22.50
C ASN A 427 22.78 -39.65 -23.14
N TRP A 428 22.00 -39.03 -24.01
CA TRP A 428 22.32 -37.70 -24.54
C TRP A 428 22.44 -36.67 -23.43
N LEU A 429 21.49 -36.62 -22.48
CA LEU A 429 21.52 -35.71 -21.32
C LEU A 429 22.78 -35.93 -20.45
N SER A 430 23.14 -37.19 -20.19
CA SER A 430 24.30 -37.55 -19.36
C SER A 430 25.67 -37.16 -19.95
N LYS A 431 25.71 -36.82 -21.25
CA LYS A 431 26.94 -36.39 -21.95
C LYS A 431 27.16 -34.87 -21.89
N ASP A 432 26.42 -34.16 -21.04
CA ASP A 432 26.49 -32.70 -20.90
C ASP A 432 26.41 -31.97 -22.25
N PRO A 433 25.32 -32.11 -23.00
CA PRO A 433 25.24 -31.52 -24.32
C PRO A 433 25.37 -29.99 -24.23
N LYS A 434 25.96 -29.39 -25.26
CA LYS A 434 26.40 -27.97 -25.28
C LYS A 434 25.30 -26.97 -24.89
N ILE A 435 24.04 -27.29 -25.17
CA ILE A 435 22.86 -26.52 -24.74
C ILE A 435 22.80 -26.30 -23.21
N PHE A 436 23.53 -27.11 -22.44
CA PHE A 436 23.64 -27.04 -20.99
C PHE A 436 24.93 -26.37 -20.51
N GLU A 437 26.07 -26.58 -21.19
CA GLU A 437 27.37 -25.94 -20.84
C GLU A 437 27.30 -24.40 -20.78
N GLN A 438 26.26 -23.82 -21.34
CA GLN A 438 26.15 -22.41 -21.71
C GLN A 438 25.40 -21.54 -20.67
N LYS A 439 24.89 -22.15 -19.59
CA LYS A 439 23.99 -21.51 -18.57
C LYS A 439 24.70 -20.64 -17.50
N ARG A 440 25.89 -20.14 -17.83
CA ARG A 440 26.99 -19.84 -16.90
C ARG A 440 27.00 -18.44 -16.23
N ASN A 441 26.27 -17.46 -16.74
CA ASN A 441 26.72 -16.06 -16.58
C ASN A 441 25.99 -15.16 -15.55
N HIS A 442 24.97 -15.58 -14.80
CA HIS A 442 24.17 -14.62 -14.00
C HIS A 442 24.05 -14.95 -12.50
N ILE A 443 25.08 -15.55 -11.89
CA ILE A 443 25.10 -15.79 -10.44
C ILE A 443 25.98 -14.70 -9.79
N PRO A 444 25.61 -14.12 -8.63
CA PRO A 444 26.44 -13.15 -7.90
C PRO A 444 27.89 -13.63 -7.71
N SER A 445 28.09 -14.93 -7.44
CA SER A 445 29.43 -15.54 -7.36
C SER A 445 30.17 -15.58 -8.71
N THR A 446 29.47 -15.71 -9.85
CA THR A 446 30.06 -15.58 -11.19
C THR A 446 30.49 -14.15 -11.47
N VAL A 447 29.69 -13.16 -11.03
CA VAL A 447 30.03 -11.73 -11.13
C VAL A 447 31.29 -11.46 -10.31
N ASP A 448 31.35 -11.94 -9.07
CA ASP A 448 32.53 -11.83 -8.21
C ASP A 448 33.74 -12.50 -8.85
N CYS A 449 33.59 -13.72 -9.40
CA CYS A 449 34.66 -14.44 -10.08
C CYS A 449 35.20 -13.64 -11.28
N TYR A 450 34.30 -13.06 -12.07
CA TYR A 450 34.65 -12.22 -13.20
C TYR A 450 35.37 -10.94 -12.76
N MET A 451 34.83 -10.24 -11.76
CA MET A 451 35.41 -9.01 -11.22
C MET A 451 36.82 -9.27 -10.69
N LYS A 452 37.02 -10.34 -9.91
CA LYS A 452 38.31 -10.67 -9.32
C LYS A 452 39.33 -11.17 -10.34
N GLN A 453 38.90 -11.92 -11.35
CA GLN A 453 39.79 -12.40 -12.41
C GLN A 453 40.24 -11.28 -13.36
N TYR A 454 39.35 -10.35 -13.71
CA TYR A 454 39.60 -9.33 -14.73
C TYR A 454 39.83 -7.92 -14.17
N GLY A 455 39.64 -7.70 -12.86
CA GLY A 455 39.85 -6.41 -12.21
C GLY A 455 38.87 -5.31 -12.63
N VAL A 456 37.63 -5.68 -12.95
CA VAL A 456 36.59 -4.78 -13.47
C VAL A 456 35.51 -4.45 -12.44
N SER A 457 34.73 -3.40 -12.68
CA SER A 457 33.57 -3.06 -11.84
C SER A 457 32.42 -4.06 -11.99
N GLU A 458 31.54 -4.14 -10.99
CA GLU A 458 30.34 -4.99 -11.02
C GLU A 458 29.46 -4.69 -12.24
N LYS A 459 29.28 -3.41 -12.57
CA LYS A 459 28.52 -2.97 -13.74
C LYS A 459 29.10 -3.48 -15.06
N GLU A 460 30.43 -3.49 -15.19
CA GLU A 460 31.12 -4.01 -16.36
C GLU A 460 31.04 -5.53 -16.45
N ALA A 461 31.22 -6.23 -15.32
CA ALA A 461 31.04 -7.67 -15.23
C ALA A 461 29.62 -8.09 -15.63
N ILE A 462 28.59 -7.48 -15.04
CA ILE A 462 27.18 -7.73 -15.37
C ILE A 462 26.90 -7.45 -16.85
N LYS A 463 27.42 -6.35 -17.39
CA LYS A 463 27.23 -6.01 -18.81
C LYS A 463 27.81 -7.09 -19.72
N GLU A 464 29.02 -7.56 -19.45
CA GLU A 464 29.68 -8.57 -20.28
C GLU A 464 29.02 -9.95 -20.13
N LEU A 465 28.64 -10.31 -18.91
CA LEU A 465 27.91 -11.53 -18.61
C LEU A 465 26.52 -11.55 -19.27
N ASN A 466 25.81 -10.42 -19.32
CA ASN A 466 24.54 -10.31 -20.04
C ASN A 466 24.68 -10.49 -21.55
N LYS A 467 25.74 -9.95 -22.17
CA LYS A 467 26.01 -10.23 -23.59
C LYS A 467 26.17 -11.71 -23.84
N ARG A 468 26.88 -12.40 -22.93
CA ARG A 468 27.01 -13.86 -23.01
C ARG A 468 25.64 -14.51 -22.91
N VAL A 469 24.77 -14.13 -21.97
CA VAL A 469 23.38 -14.66 -21.88
C VAL A 469 22.62 -14.49 -23.20
N ASP A 470 22.74 -13.34 -23.86
CA ASP A 470 22.10 -13.13 -25.16
C ASP A 470 22.68 -14.02 -26.26
N THR A 471 23.99 -14.25 -26.27
CA THR A 471 24.62 -15.26 -27.14
C THR A 471 24.09 -16.66 -26.86
N HIS A 472 23.90 -17.03 -25.60
CA HIS A 472 23.37 -18.36 -25.25
C HIS A 472 21.93 -18.56 -25.71
N TRP A 473 21.07 -17.54 -25.66
CA TRP A 473 19.74 -17.61 -26.25
C TRP A 473 19.79 -17.91 -27.76
N LYS A 474 20.78 -17.37 -28.46
CA LYS A 474 21.00 -17.63 -29.89
C LYS A 474 21.45 -19.07 -30.15
N GLU A 475 22.34 -19.60 -29.32
CA GLU A 475 22.81 -20.99 -29.41
C GLU A 475 21.67 -21.99 -29.12
N ILE A 476 20.83 -21.69 -28.13
CA ILE A 476 19.60 -22.46 -27.86
C ILE A 476 18.70 -22.44 -29.09
N ASN A 477 18.43 -21.27 -29.67
CA ASN A 477 17.61 -21.18 -30.88
C ASN A 477 18.21 -21.99 -32.05
N GLU A 478 19.55 -22.04 -32.17
CA GLU A 478 20.22 -22.89 -33.16
C GLU A 478 19.95 -24.37 -32.92
N ASP A 479 20.05 -24.82 -31.68
CA ASP A 479 19.82 -26.21 -31.29
C ASP A 479 18.36 -26.65 -31.47
N PHE A 480 17.39 -25.73 -31.43
CA PHE A 480 15.99 -26.00 -31.79
C PHE A 480 15.79 -26.27 -33.29
N ILE A 481 16.69 -25.79 -34.15
CA ILE A 481 16.61 -25.93 -35.62
C ILE A 481 17.50 -27.08 -36.10
N ARG A 482 18.51 -27.48 -35.34
CA ARG A 482 19.39 -28.61 -35.66
C ARG A 482 18.64 -29.93 -35.53
N PRO A 483 18.83 -30.88 -36.46
CA PRO A 483 18.32 -32.25 -36.30
C PRO A 483 18.90 -32.85 -35.02
N THR A 484 18.03 -33.17 -34.05
CA THR A 484 18.43 -33.78 -32.78
C THR A 484 17.64 -35.06 -32.53
N VAL A 485 18.26 -36.00 -31.80
CA VAL A 485 17.60 -37.22 -31.31
C VAL A 485 16.63 -36.94 -30.16
N VAL A 486 16.58 -35.69 -29.68
CA VAL A 486 15.77 -35.25 -28.56
C VAL A 486 14.42 -34.73 -29.04
N PRO A 487 13.29 -35.26 -28.55
CA PRO A 487 11.96 -34.77 -28.90
C PRO A 487 11.79 -33.26 -28.65
N PHE A 488 11.06 -32.59 -29.54
CA PHE A 488 10.79 -31.15 -29.45
C PHE A 488 10.21 -30.69 -28.09
N PRO A 489 9.23 -31.40 -27.47
CA PRO A 489 8.74 -31.05 -26.14
C PRO A 489 9.85 -30.97 -25.09
N ILE A 490 10.88 -31.81 -25.22
CA ILE A 490 12.01 -31.82 -24.31
C ILE A 490 12.89 -30.58 -24.48
N LEU A 491 13.15 -30.14 -25.71
CA LEU A 491 13.89 -28.90 -25.98
C LEU A 491 13.15 -27.68 -25.41
N VAL A 492 11.82 -27.67 -25.50
CA VAL A 492 10.96 -26.62 -24.91
C VAL A 492 11.18 -26.53 -23.40
N LEU A 493 11.28 -27.65 -22.68
CA LEU A 493 11.62 -27.64 -21.24
C LEU A 493 12.96 -26.94 -20.95
N LEU A 494 13.95 -27.14 -21.82
CA LEU A 494 15.29 -26.59 -21.64
C LEU A 494 15.30 -25.06 -21.78
N ALA A 495 14.42 -24.53 -22.64
CA ALA A 495 14.20 -23.10 -22.77
C ALA A 495 13.33 -22.56 -21.61
N SER A 496 12.25 -23.25 -21.25
CA SER A 496 11.31 -22.81 -20.21
C SER A 496 11.93 -22.79 -18.80
N SER A 497 12.79 -23.75 -18.48
CA SER A 497 13.52 -23.79 -17.19
C SER A 497 14.37 -22.53 -16.97
N GLN A 498 14.97 -21.95 -18.01
CA GLN A 498 15.79 -20.73 -17.94
C GLN A 498 14.96 -19.46 -17.71
N LEU A 499 13.69 -19.47 -18.09
CA LEU A 499 12.78 -18.33 -17.92
C LEU A 499 12.33 -18.18 -16.47
N CYS A 500 12.28 -19.30 -15.76
CA CYS A 500 11.78 -19.35 -14.42
C CYS A 500 12.80 -18.73 -13.42
N ASP A 501 14.09 -18.70 -13.75
CA ASP A 501 15.12 -17.95 -13.00
C ASP A 501 14.93 -16.44 -13.05
N LYS A 502 14.50 -15.81 -14.15
CA LYS A 502 14.22 -14.36 -14.14
C LYS A 502 12.98 -13.98 -13.33
N ILE A 503 12.15 -14.96 -13.01
CA ILE A 503 10.91 -14.80 -12.25
C ILE A 503 11.14 -15.04 -10.76
N ILE A 504 12.16 -15.84 -10.39
CA ILE A 504 12.53 -16.11 -8.98
C ILE A 504 13.84 -15.41 -8.57
N ALA A 505 14.81 -15.25 -9.47
CA ALA A 505 15.98 -14.40 -9.39
C ALA A 505 15.78 -13.09 -10.19
N ARG A 506 14.88 -12.24 -9.69
CA ARG A 506 15.20 -10.80 -9.66
C ARG A 506 16.09 -10.59 -8.44
N PRO A 507 17.02 -9.60 -8.42
CA PRO A 507 17.30 -8.94 -7.15
C PRO A 507 15.93 -8.43 -6.71
N THR A 508 15.33 -9.18 -5.80
CA THR A 508 14.13 -8.72 -5.16
C THR A 508 14.62 -7.60 -4.27
N THR A 509 14.58 -6.37 -4.78
CA THR A 509 13.78 -5.38 -4.09
C THR A 509 12.36 -5.95 -3.99
N LYS A 510 12.21 -6.92 -3.10
CA LYS A 510 10.96 -7.31 -2.48
C LYS A 510 10.57 -6.03 -1.77
N PHE A 511 9.66 -5.25 -2.36
CA PHE A 511 8.95 -4.30 -1.53
C PHE A 511 8.24 -5.15 -0.48
N HIS A 512 8.67 -4.99 0.76
CA HIS A 512 8.09 -5.73 1.86
C HIS A 512 6.59 -5.41 1.89
N PRO A 513 5.71 -6.43 1.92
CA PRO A 513 4.31 -6.18 2.27
C PRO A 513 4.28 -5.39 3.59
N SER A 514 3.27 -4.55 3.77
CA SER A 514 3.10 -3.82 5.03
C SER A 514 3.39 -4.75 6.21
N ILE A 515 4.31 -4.36 7.10
CA ILE A 515 4.72 -5.21 8.23
C ILE A 515 3.56 -5.48 9.20
N TRP A 516 2.47 -4.73 9.06
CA TRP A 516 1.22 -4.90 9.80
C TRP A 516 0.21 -5.78 9.06
N GLY A 517 0.39 -6.09 7.77
CA GLY A 517 -0.48 -6.98 6.98
C GLY A 517 -1.98 -6.66 7.13
N ASP A 518 -2.79 -7.69 7.38
CA ASP A 518 -4.24 -7.54 7.59
C ASP A 518 -4.61 -7.31 9.08
N ARG A 519 -3.66 -6.93 9.95
CA ARG A 519 -3.86 -6.80 11.41
C ARG A 519 -5.03 -5.90 11.81
N PHE A 520 -5.30 -4.85 11.03
CA PHE A 520 -6.41 -3.92 11.27
C PHE A 520 -7.69 -4.29 10.48
N LEU A 521 -7.61 -5.26 9.56
CA LEU A 521 -8.74 -5.65 8.69
C LEU A 521 -9.92 -6.23 9.49
N HIS A 522 -9.61 -7.01 10.52
CA HIS A 522 -10.58 -7.69 11.39
C HIS A 522 -10.68 -7.06 12.78
N TYR A 523 -10.27 -5.80 12.93
CA TYR A 523 -10.35 -5.11 14.20
C TYR A 523 -11.82 -4.95 14.63
N ASN A 524 -12.28 -5.88 15.47
CA ASN A 524 -13.53 -5.85 16.21
C ASN A 524 -13.17 -5.74 17.70
N ILE A 525 -13.82 -4.82 18.41
CA ILE A 525 -13.58 -4.57 19.85
C ILE A 525 -13.97 -5.84 20.64
N SER A 526 -13.08 -6.40 21.48
CA SER A 526 -13.46 -7.45 22.44
C SER A 526 -13.98 -6.83 23.74
N GLU A 527 -15.17 -7.21 24.16
CA GLU A 527 -15.87 -6.75 25.38
C GLU A 527 -14.97 -6.71 26.64
N GLN A 528 -14.05 -7.65 26.82
CA GLN A 528 -13.22 -7.77 28.05
C GLN A 528 -12.17 -6.66 28.23
N ASP A 529 -11.67 -6.04 27.15
CA ASP A 529 -10.69 -4.94 27.20
C ASP A 529 -11.33 -3.58 27.56
N LEU A 530 -12.66 -3.48 27.41
CA LEU A 530 -13.45 -2.34 27.88
C LEU A 530 -13.68 -2.41 29.40
N VAL A 531 -13.97 -3.60 29.92
CA VAL A 531 -14.38 -3.84 31.31
C VAL A 531 -13.25 -3.56 32.32
N CYS A 532 -12.02 -3.99 32.03
CA CYS A 532 -10.87 -3.76 32.94
C CYS A 532 -10.47 -2.27 33.02
N LYS A 533 -10.76 -1.48 31.99
CA LYS A 533 -10.54 -0.02 31.96
C LYS A 533 -11.72 0.77 32.54
N GLN A 534 -12.91 0.16 32.64
CA GLN A 534 -14.10 0.69 33.32
C GLN A 534 -13.97 0.68 34.84
N GLU A 535 -13.46 -0.41 35.44
CA GLU A 535 -13.35 -0.55 36.91
C GLU A 535 -12.44 0.52 37.55
N LYS A 536 -11.34 0.91 36.87
CA LYS A 536 -10.47 2.02 37.31
C LYS A 536 -11.11 3.41 37.13
N GLY A 537 -11.96 3.58 36.13
CA GLY A 537 -12.74 4.80 35.91
C GLY A 537 -13.78 5.00 37.01
N GLU A 538 -14.42 3.92 37.45
CA GLU A 538 -15.41 3.93 38.55
C GLU A 538 -14.77 4.25 39.92
N GLU A 539 -13.54 3.79 40.17
CA GLU A 539 -12.81 4.06 41.41
C GLU A 539 -12.44 5.56 41.56
N LEU A 540 -12.08 6.21 40.45
CA LEU A 540 -11.82 7.66 40.36
C LEU A 540 -13.11 8.51 40.41
N ILE A 541 -14.22 8.01 39.85
CA ILE A 541 -15.55 8.62 39.98
C ILE A 541 -15.98 8.71 41.46
N GLN A 542 -15.63 7.73 42.29
CA GLN A 542 -15.95 7.78 43.73
C GLN A 542 -15.12 8.82 44.50
N VAL A 543 -13.89 9.12 44.06
CA VAL A 543 -13.05 10.19 44.63
C VAL A 543 -13.62 11.57 44.26
N VAL A 544 -14.05 11.75 43.01
CA VAL A 544 -14.69 12.99 42.51
C VAL A 544 -16.07 13.22 43.14
N LYS A 545 -16.87 12.16 43.35
CA LYS A 545 -18.16 12.23 44.08
C LYS A 545 -17.99 12.79 45.49
N LYS A 546 -16.87 12.49 46.17
CA LYS A 546 -16.60 12.93 47.54
C LYS A 546 -16.14 14.40 47.61
N GLU A 547 -15.46 14.89 46.58
CA GLU A 547 -15.08 16.30 46.44
C GLU A 547 -16.27 17.19 46.08
N ILE A 548 -17.14 16.73 45.17
CA ILE A 548 -18.35 17.46 44.73
C ILE A 548 -19.32 17.72 45.90
N LEU A 549 -19.53 16.74 46.78
CA LEU A 549 -20.42 16.89 47.94
C LEU A 549 -19.89 17.85 49.03
N SER A 550 -18.64 18.30 48.92
CA SER A 550 -18.01 19.21 49.89
C SER A 550 -17.90 20.68 49.42
N SER A 551 -18.23 20.95 48.15
CA SER A 551 -18.17 22.30 47.55
C SER A 551 -19.51 23.04 47.71
N ASN A 552 -19.47 24.21 48.35
CA ASN A 552 -20.67 25.00 48.67
C ASN A 552 -20.99 26.12 47.65
N HIS A 553 -20.45 26.09 46.43
CA HIS A 553 -20.75 27.11 45.40
C HIS A 553 -21.14 26.52 44.04
N ASP A 554 -22.30 27.01 43.54
CA ASP A 554 -22.93 26.83 42.22
C ASP A 554 -23.40 25.41 41.81
N GLN A 555 -24.42 24.92 42.53
CA GLN A 555 -25.07 23.63 42.32
C GLN A 555 -25.89 23.52 41.02
N LEU A 556 -26.57 24.59 40.56
CA LEU A 556 -27.38 24.59 39.32
C LEU A 556 -26.51 24.49 38.05
N LYS A 557 -25.31 25.07 38.09
CA LYS A 557 -24.35 25.02 36.98
C LYS A 557 -23.68 23.65 36.85
N LEU A 558 -23.61 22.91 37.96
CA LEU A 558 -23.16 21.53 37.99
C LEU A 558 -24.22 20.59 37.38
N ILE A 559 -25.51 20.80 37.67
CA ILE A 559 -26.62 20.03 37.07
C ILE A 559 -26.75 20.29 35.57
N ASP A 560 -26.68 21.55 35.13
CA ASP A 560 -26.70 21.94 33.71
C ASP A 560 -25.51 21.33 32.95
N ASN A 561 -24.34 21.28 33.58
CA ASN A 561 -23.18 20.60 33.00
C ASN A 561 -23.39 19.08 32.92
N LEU A 562 -23.84 18.41 33.98
CA LEU A 562 -24.08 16.96 33.98
C LEU A 562 -25.14 16.53 32.94
N GLN A 563 -26.19 17.33 32.73
CA GLN A 563 -27.22 17.07 31.73
C GLN A 563 -26.74 17.32 30.29
N ARG A 564 -25.95 18.39 30.08
CA ARG A 564 -25.37 18.70 28.76
C ARG A 564 -24.29 17.71 28.33
N LEU A 565 -23.71 17.01 29.29
CA LEU A 565 -22.64 16.05 29.09
C LEU A 565 -23.15 14.59 29.05
N GLY A 566 -24.47 14.39 29.07
CA GLY A 566 -25.11 13.06 28.94
C GLY A 566 -25.14 12.21 30.22
N LEU A 567 -24.45 12.64 31.28
CA LEU A 567 -24.14 11.82 32.45
C LEU A 567 -25.13 11.94 33.60
N SER A 568 -26.17 12.75 33.45
CA SER A 568 -27.19 12.98 34.49
C SER A 568 -27.85 11.69 34.99
N HIS A 569 -27.90 10.66 34.16
CA HIS A 569 -28.49 9.35 34.48
C HIS A 569 -27.69 8.53 35.52
N HIS A 570 -26.41 8.84 35.75
CA HIS A 570 -25.58 8.21 36.79
C HIS A 570 -25.69 8.87 38.18
N PHE A 571 -26.42 9.99 38.29
CA PHE A 571 -26.53 10.84 39.49
C PHE A 571 -27.98 11.26 39.77
N GLU A 572 -28.97 10.49 39.26
CA GLU A 572 -30.40 10.83 39.32
C GLU A 572 -30.91 11.11 40.74
N SER A 573 -30.50 10.34 41.76
CA SER A 573 -30.97 10.52 43.15
C SER A 573 -30.42 11.78 43.84
N GLU A 574 -29.19 12.15 43.49
CA GLU A 574 -28.48 13.32 44.00
C GLU A 574 -28.95 14.60 43.29
N ILE A 575 -29.28 14.49 42.00
CA ILE A 575 -29.94 15.55 41.23
C ILE A 575 -31.37 15.77 41.72
N GLU A 576 -32.14 14.71 41.99
CA GLU A 576 -33.49 14.82 42.58
C GLU A 576 -33.45 15.49 43.97
N LYS A 577 -32.52 15.12 44.86
CA LYS A 577 -32.35 15.80 46.16
C LYS A 577 -31.96 17.28 46.04
N LEU A 578 -31.13 17.64 45.06
CA LEU A 578 -30.76 19.03 44.79
C LEU A 578 -31.93 19.82 44.18
N LEU A 579 -32.74 19.20 43.33
CA LEU A 579 -33.93 19.80 42.72
C LEU A 579 -35.09 19.94 43.73
N GLU A 580 -35.27 19.00 44.65
CA GLU A 580 -36.21 19.10 45.78
C GLU A 580 -35.85 20.24 46.73
N GLN A 581 -34.55 20.53 46.92
CA GLN A 581 -34.10 21.70 47.68
C GLN A 581 -34.39 23.02 46.95
N LEU A 582 -34.46 23.01 45.62
CA LEU A 582 -34.75 24.18 44.79
C LEU A 582 -36.25 24.42 44.55
N SER A 583 -37.11 23.41 44.78
CA SER A 583 -38.55 23.46 44.49
C SER A 583 -39.43 24.15 45.56
N ILE A 584 -38.86 24.84 46.55
CA ILE A 584 -39.62 25.39 47.71
C ILE A 584 -40.02 26.88 47.56
N GLY A 585 -39.79 27.55 46.43
CA GLY A 585 -40.24 28.97 46.25
C GLY A 585 -40.79 29.31 44.87
N THR A 586 -42.02 28.92 44.54
CA THR A 586 -43.28 29.74 44.50
C THR A 586 -43.37 30.85 43.44
N HIS A 587 -44.14 30.62 42.35
CA HIS A 587 -45.47 31.22 42.00
C HIS A 587 -45.35 32.37 40.96
N HIS A 588 -46.19 32.56 39.90
CA HIS A 588 -47.54 32.12 39.54
C HIS A 588 -47.87 32.45 38.06
N GLN A 589 -48.75 31.64 37.44
CA GLN A 589 -49.83 31.95 36.45
C GLN A 589 -49.71 31.61 34.93
N ASN A 590 -50.45 30.54 34.60
CA ASN A 590 -51.41 30.31 33.49
C ASN A 590 -50.96 29.51 32.24
N HIS A 591 -51.42 28.25 32.25
CA HIS A 591 -51.37 27.13 31.32
C HIS A 591 -51.46 27.43 29.81
N HIS A 592 -50.66 26.73 29.00
CA HIS A 592 -51.11 25.62 28.13
C HIS A 592 -49.90 24.88 27.52
N ASP A 593 -49.69 23.64 27.96
CA ASP A 593 -48.63 22.71 27.53
C ASP A 593 -49.12 21.81 26.38
N LEU A 594 -48.22 21.53 25.45
CA LEU A 594 -48.35 20.81 24.17
C LEU A 594 -49.07 19.44 24.30
N HIS A 595 -49.05 18.82 25.47
CA HIS A 595 -49.75 17.56 25.72
C HIS A 595 -51.27 17.62 25.43
N ASP A 596 -51.95 18.70 25.84
CA ASP A 596 -53.39 18.89 25.70
C ASP A 596 -53.83 19.29 24.29
N ALA A 597 -52.94 19.92 23.50
CA ALA A 597 -53.23 20.40 22.14
C ALA A 597 -53.37 19.25 21.11
N SER A 598 -52.55 18.19 21.22
CA SER A 598 -52.55 17.09 20.23
C SER A 598 -53.55 15.96 20.50
N LEU A 599 -54.23 15.94 21.66
CA LEU A 599 -55.44 15.13 21.89
C LEU A 599 -56.67 15.74 21.18
N TRP A 600 -56.70 17.07 21.03
CA TRP A 600 -57.80 17.84 20.44
C TRP A 600 -57.92 17.67 18.91
N PHE A 601 -56.80 17.57 18.19
CA PHE A 601 -56.78 17.43 16.73
C PHE A 601 -57.22 16.05 16.20
N ARG A 602 -57.07 14.98 16.98
CA ARG A 602 -57.43 13.60 16.58
C ARG A 602 -58.94 13.35 16.56
N LEU A 603 -59.73 14.10 17.34
CA LEU A 603 -61.18 13.94 17.45
C LEU A 603 -61.97 14.70 16.36
N LEU A 604 -61.42 15.76 15.76
CA LEU A 604 -62.06 16.54 14.69
C LEU A 604 -62.13 15.80 13.34
N ARG A 605 -61.32 14.76 13.12
CA ARG A 605 -61.30 13.97 11.87
C ARG A 605 -62.32 12.82 11.81
N GLN A 606 -62.91 12.42 12.94
CA GLN A 606 -63.92 11.36 12.98
C GLN A 606 -65.37 11.88 12.88
N HIS A 607 -65.60 13.20 12.89
CA HIS A 607 -66.94 13.81 12.90
C HIS A 607 -67.23 14.82 11.76
N GLY A 608 -66.68 14.58 10.56
CA GLY A 608 -67.19 15.23 9.34
C GLY A 608 -66.76 16.68 9.12
N PHE A 609 -65.49 17.00 9.39
CA PHE A 609 -64.92 18.29 8.99
C PHE A 609 -64.46 18.27 7.52
N ASN A 610 -64.81 19.34 6.81
CA ASN A 610 -65.06 19.41 5.38
C ASN A 610 -63.80 19.81 4.58
N GLU A 611 -63.41 19.02 3.57
CA GLU A 611 -62.22 19.25 2.69
C GLU A 611 -62.23 20.62 1.98
N HIS A 612 -63.41 21.26 1.92
CA HIS A 612 -63.59 22.51 1.18
C HIS A 612 -62.95 23.76 1.81
N GLU A 613 -62.49 23.70 3.06
CA GLU A 613 -61.85 24.85 3.73
C GLU A 613 -60.31 24.85 3.60
N PHE A 614 -59.68 23.67 3.45
CA PHE A 614 -58.22 23.56 3.29
C PHE A 614 -57.74 24.05 1.92
N VAL A 615 -58.46 23.67 0.85
CA VAL A 615 -58.21 24.18 -0.51
C VAL A 615 -58.55 25.68 -0.63
N LYS A 616 -59.41 26.22 0.24
CA LYS A 616 -59.70 27.67 0.33
C LYS A 616 -58.62 28.46 1.06
N LYS A 617 -57.93 27.88 2.06
CA LYS A 617 -56.85 28.54 2.81
C LYS A 617 -55.48 28.45 2.13
N PHE A 618 -55.26 27.45 1.28
CA PHE A 618 -54.00 27.28 0.54
C PHE A 618 -54.26 26.97 -0.95
N PRO A 619 -54.75 27.94 -1.74
CA PRO A 619 -55.21 27.71 -3.12
C PRO A 619 -54.10 27.34 -4.13
N PHE A 620 -52.84 27.33 -3.70
CA PHE A 620 -51.64 27.11 -4.54
C PHE A 620 -50.95 25.77 -4.30
N ALA A 621 -51.29 25.02 -3.25
CA ALA A 621 -50.72 23.70 -3.00
C ALA A 621 -51.30 22.67 -3.98
N ARG A 622 -50.44 22.00 -4.76
CA ARG A 622 -50.90 20.92 -5.66
C ARG A 622 -51.30 19.70 -4.83
N ASP A 623 -52.55 19.24 -4.95
CA ASP A 623 -53.03 18.04 -4.26
C ASP A 623 -52.34 16.77 -4.81
N ARG A 624 -51.29 16.31 -4.11
CA ARG A 624 -50.56 15.07 -4.42
C ARG A 624 -50.55 14.07 -3.27
N MET A 625 -51.41 14.26 -2.27
CA MET A 625 -51.45 13.39 -1.08
C MET A 625 -51.77 11.93 -1.43
N VAL A 626 -52.61 11.71 -2.44
CA VAL A 626 -52.93 10.37 -2.95
C VAL A 626 -51.73 9.74 -3.65
N GLU A 627 -51.00 10.49 -4.50
CA GLU A 627 -49.82 10.01 -5.23
C GLU A 627 -48.64 9.69 -4.29
N LEU A 628 -48.39 10.54 -3.30
CA LEU A 628 -47.36 10.34 -2.28
C LEU A 628 -47.64 9.09 -1.43
N TYR A 629 -48.92 8.86 -1.08
CA TYR A 629 -49.31 7.65 -0.36
C TYR A 629 -49.07 6.39 -1.19
N PHE A 630 -49.36 6.39 -2.50
CA PHE A 630 -49.09 5.27 -3.39
C PHE A 630 -47.59 5.01 -3.60
N TRP A 631 -46.77 6.06 -3.66
CA TRP A 631 -45.31 5.93 -3.76
C TRP A 631 -44.73 5.23 -2.52
N ILE A 632 -45.20 5.62 -1.34
CA ILE A 632 -44.82 5.00 -0.07
C ILE A 632 -45.43 3.60 0.10
N LEU A 633 -46.61 3.34 -0.50
CA LEU A 633 -47.22 2.01 -0.54
C LEU A 633 -46.39 1.00 -1.32
N ASN A 634 -45.66 1.43 -2.36
CA ASN A 634 -44.75 0.55 -3.10
C ASN A 634 -43.42 0.29 -2.37
N VAL A 635 -42.96 1.22 -1.54
CA VAL A 635 -41.73 1.05 -0.73
C VAL A 635 -41.99 0.19 0.52
N TYR A 636 -43.18 0.29 1.10
CA TYR A 636 -43.61 -0.49 2.25
C TYR A 636 -44.96 -1.14 1.96
N TYR A 637 -45.07 -2.21 1.17
CA TYR A 637 -46.37 -2.73 0.73
C TYR A 637 -47.16 -3.51 1.80
N GLU A 638 -46.52 -4.11 2.81
CA GLU A 638 -47.20 -5.07 3.67
C GLU A 638 -48.20 -4.41 4.67
N PRO A 639 -49.39 -4.99 4.93
CA PRO A 639 -50.45 -4.36 5.73
C PRO A 639 -50.01 -3.92 7.14
N LYS A 640 -49.09 -4.66 7.76
CA LYS A 640 -48.52 -4.40 9.10
C LYS A 640 -47.73 -3.09 9.21
N TYR A 641 -47.21 -2.56 8.09
CA TYR A 641 -46.47 -1.29 8.07
C TYR A 641 -47.33 -0.09 7.66
N SER A 642 -48.66 -0.22 7.65
CA SER A 642 -49.57 0.88 7.26
C SER A 642 -49.42 2.13 8.13
N ARG A 643 -48.94 1.98 9.35
CA ARG A 643 -48.66 3.08 10.29
C ARG A 643 -47.45 3.90 9.86
N ALA A 644 -46.33 3.24 9.52
CA ALA A 644 -45.14 3.90 8.98
C ALA A 644 -45.43 4.59 7.65
N ARG A 645 -46.26 3.97 6.79
CA ARG A 645 -46.70 4.58 5.52
C ARG A 645 -47.45 5.89 5.73
N LYS A 646 -48.41 5.91 6.66
CA LYS A 646 -49.21 7.11 6.98
C LYS A 646 -48.35 8.23 7.57
N LEU A 647 -47.39 7.89 8.43
CA LEU A 647 -46.45 8.86 9.04
C LEU A 647 -45.55 9.50 7.97
N LEU A 648 -44.94 8.66 7.13
CA LEU A 648 -44.02 9.12 6.08
C LEU A 648 -44.74 9.93 5.00
N THR A 649 -46.00 9.61 4.67
CA THR A 649 -46.80 10.37 3.70
C THR A 649 -47.09 11.79 4.21
N LYS A 650 -47.41 11.93 5.50
CA LYS A 650 -47.64 13.24 6.12
C LYS A 650 -46.37 14.10 6.15
N VAL A 651 -45.21 13.51 6.47
CA VAL A 651 -43.92 14.22 6.49
C VAL A 651 -43.56 14.73 5.09
N ILE A 652 -43.67 13.89 4.07
CA ILE A 652 -43.33 14.29 2.70
C ILE A 652 -44.29 15.35 2.17
N ALA A 653 -45.59 15.27 2.47
CA ALA A 653 -46.56 16.29 2.08
C ALA A 653 -46.29 17.65 2.73
N LEU A 654 -45.89 17.70 4.00
CA LEU A 654 -45.51 18.95 4.67
C LEU A 654 -44.25 19.56 4.05
N THR A 655 -43.28 18.71 3.69
CA THR A 655 -42.03 19.12 3.05
C THR A 655 -42.27 19.68 1.66
N SER A 656 -43.17 19.07 0.87
CA SER A 656 -43.57 19.60 -0.44
C SER A 656 -44.31 20.94 -0.36
N ILE A 657 -45.13 21.16 0.67
CA ILE A 657 -45.76 22.47 0.90
C ILE A 657 -44.72 23.50 1.36
N THR A 658 -43.67 23.10 2.11
CA THR A 658 -42.52 23.97 2.42
C THR A 658 -41.86 24.44 1.14
N ASP A 659 -41.52 23.49 0.27
CA ASP A 659 -40.85 23.72 -1.01
C ASP A 659 -41.65 24.70 -1.88
N ASP A 660 -42.94 24.39 -2.11
CA ASP A 660 -43.82 25.23 -2.93
C ASP A 660 -44.01 26.65 -2.34
N THR A 661 -43.94 26.80 -1.01
CA THR A 661 -44.04 28.10 -0.33
C THR A 661 -42.76 28.93 -0.49
N TYR A 662 -41.58 28.31 -0.37
CA TYR A 662 -40.28 28.99 -0.49
C TYR A 662 -39.88 29.27 -1.95
N ASP A 663 -40.24 28.40 -2.89
CA ASP A 663 -39.79 28.49 -4.27
C ASP A 663 -40.67 29.37 -5.17
N ALA A 664 -41.98 29.48 -4.87
CA ALA A 664 -42.93 30.05 -5.82
C ALA A 664 -43.93 31.07 -5.25
N TYR A 665 -44.17 31.14 -3.94
CA TYR A 665 -45.30 31.90 -3.39
C TYR A 665 -44.95 32.96 -2.33
N GLY A 666 -44.03 32.68 -1.40
CA GLY A 666 -43.63 33.64 -0.36
C GLY A 666 -42.71 34.73 -0.89
N THR A 667 -42.93 35.98 -0.47
CA THR A 667 -41.96 37.05 -0.74
C THR A 667 -40.75 36.93 0.18
N THR A 668 -39.62 37.53 -0.18
CA THR A 668 -38.35 37.36 0.54
C THR A 668 -38.45 37.74 2.02
N ASP A 669 -39.17 38.83 2.35
CA ASP A 669 -39.33 39.30 3.74
C ASP A 669 -40.24 38.36 4.55
N GLU A 670 -41.26 37.80 3.92
CA GLU A 670 -42.17 36.81 4.48
C GLU A 670 -41.48 35.47 4.78
N LEU A 671 -40.64 35.00 3.86
CA LEU A 671 -39.84 33.79 4.03
C LEU A 671 -38.75 33.97 5.09
N GLU A 672 -38.17 35.16 5.23
CA GLU A 672 -37.19 35.43 6.28
C GLU A 672 -37.83 35.40 7.67
N LEU A 673 -39.06 35.93 7.79
CA LEU A 673 -39.87 35.83 9.01
C LEU A 673 -40.27 34.38 9.31
N LEU A 674 -40.73 33.63 8.30
CA LEU A 674 -41.07 32.21 8.44
C LEU A 674 -39.84 31.36 8.80
N THR A 675 -38.68 31.64 8.21
CA THR A 675 -37.41 30.95 8.49
C THR A 675 -36.98 31.19 9.92
N LYS A 676 -37.04 32.44 10.40
CA LYS A 676 -36.72 32.80 11.79
C LYS A 676 -37.70 32.17 12.77
N ALA A 677 -38.98 32.02 12.38
CA ALA A 677 -39.96 31.32 13.17
C ALA A 677 -39.62 29.82 13.25
N ILE A 678 -39.43 29.14 12.11
CA ILE A 678 -39.05 27.72 12.02
C ILE A 678 -37.75 27.40 12.76
N GLN A 679 -36.71 28.22 12.62
CA GLN A 679 -35.44 28.03 13.34
C GLN A 679 -35.60 28.09 14.85
N ARG A 680 -36.62 28.82 15.33
CA ARG A 680 -36.98 28.87 16.74
C ARG A 680 -37.90 27.74 17.16
N TRP A 681 -38.61 27.13 16.20
CA TRP A 681 -39.56 26.02 16.38
C TRP A 681 -40.57 26.28 17.51
N ASP A 682 -40.95 27.55 17.69
CA ASP A 682 -41.78 28.05 18.80
C ASP A 682 -43.13 28.56 18.28
N ILE A 683 -44.21 28.06 18.87
CA ILE A 683 -45.60 28.42 18.53
C ILE A 683 -45.89 29.91 18.79
N ASN A 684 -45.17 30.55 19.73
CA ASN A 684 -45.31 31.98 20.02
C ASN A 684 -44.75 32.88 18.90
N CYS A 685 -44.01 32.31 17.94
CA CYS A 685 -43.58 33.02 16.74
C CYS A 685 -44.71 33.15 15.70
N LEU A 686 -45.86 32.48 15.89
CA LEU A 686 -47.01 32.57 14.99
C LEU A 686 -47.54 34.00 14.87
N ASP A 687 -47.78 34.69 15.97
CA ASP A 687 -48.40 36.02 15.95
C ASP A 687 -47.57 37.06 15.16
N LYS A 688 -46.27 36.78 14.98
CA LYS A 688 -45.28 37.62 14.28
C LYS A 688 -45.18 37.34 12.77
N LEU A 689 -45.87 36.33 12.25
CA LEU A 689 -45.91 36.01 10.81
C LEU A 689 -47.07 36.77 10.14
N GLU A 690 -46.84 37.84 9.40
CA GLU A 690 -47.86 38.44 8.53
C GLU A 690 -47.48 38.04 7.09
N PRO A 691 -48.31 37.33 6.30
CA PRO A 691 -49.78 37.19 6.34
C PRO A 691 -50.30 35.85 6.89
N GLU A 692 -51.62 35.77 7.08
CA GLU A 692 -52.34 34.68 7.78
C GLU A 692 -52.09 33.26 7.24
N TYR A 693 -51.67 33.11 5.98
CA TYR A 693 -51.35 31.79 5.43
C TYR A 693 -50.02 31.24 5.97
N LEU A 694 -49.00 32.07 6.21
CA LEU A 694 -47.72 31.64 6.80
C LEU A 694 -47.89 31.27 8.27
N LYS A 695 -48.75 32.01 8.98
CA LYS A 695 -49.24 31.63 10.31
C LYS A 695 -49.86 30.25 10.27
N THR A 696 -50.84 30.07 9.40
CA THR A 696 -51.58 28.80 9.30
C THR A 696 -50.63 27.64 8.92
N TYR A 697 -49.69 27.86 8.00
CA TYR A 697 -48.72 26.86 7.56
C TYR A 697 -47.75 26.45 8.67
N TYR A 698 -47.13 27.44 9.33
CA TYR A 698 -46.17 27.18 10.40
C TYR A 698 -46.82 26.47 11.59
N LYS A 699 -48.08 26.81 11.90
CA LYS A 699 -48.88 26.15 12.92
C LYS A 699 -49.14 24.68 12.59
N VAL A 700 -49.57 24.38 11.35
CA VAL A 700 -49.81 23.00 10.89
C VAL A 700 -48.53 22.14 10.93
N MET A 701 -47.36 22.74 10.67
CA MET A 701 -46.06 22.07 10.75
C MET A 701 -45.70 21.67 12.19
N LEU A 702 -45.84 22.61 13.13
CA LEU A 702 -45.61 22.37 14.56
C LEU A 702 -46.57 21.30 15.11
N ASP A 703 -47.87 21.42 14.82
CA ASP A 703 -48.92 20.50 15.30
C ASP A 703 -48.71 19.06 14.79
N SER A 704 -48.19 18.89 13.57
CA SER A 704 -47.97 17.57 12.95
C SER A 704 -46.74 16.85 13.50
N TYR A 705 -45.64 17.56 13.78
CA TYR A 705 -44.43 16.96 14.35
C TYR A 705 -44.64 16.53 15.81
N GLU A 706 -45.50 17.25 16.53
CA GLU A 706 -45.93 16.87 17.88
C GLU A 706 -46.79 15.59 17.91
N GLU A 707 -47.62 15.36 16.88
CA GLU A 707 -48.37 14.12 16.69
C GLU A 707 -47.42 12.93 16.50
N PHE A 708 -46.31 13.12 15.78
CA PHE A 708 -45.30 12.09 15.52
C PHE A 708 -44.50 11.71 16.76
N GLU A 709 -44.09 12.69 17.58
CA GLU A 709 -43.37 12.44 18.85
C GLU A 709 -44.20 11.63 19.86
N LYS A 710 -45.52 11.82 19.91
CA LYS A 710 -46.41 11.03 20.79
C LYS A 710 -46.64 9.60 20.29
N GLU A 711 -46.59 9.37 18.97
CA GLU A 711 -46.79 8.04 18.39
C GLU A 711 -45.58 7.11 18.52
N LEU A 712 -44.36 7.66 18.60
CA LEU A 712 -43.09 6.93 18.70
C LEU A 712 -42.80 6.38 20.12
N LYS A 713 -43.42 6.91 21.17
CA LYS A 713 -43.05 6.61 22.58
C LYS A 713 -43.60 5.32 23.18
N LYS A 714 -44.41 4.50 22.48
CA LYS A 714 -45.19 3.44 23.16
C LYS A 714 -44.73 1.98 23.04
N GLU A 715 -44.04 1.55 21.99
CA GLU A 715 -43.80 0.10 21.81
C GLU A 715 -42.38 -0.22 21.31
N GLU A 716 -41.64 -0.86 22.22
CA GLU A 716 -40.47 -1.74 22.00
C GLU A 716 -39.08 -1.11 21.87
N LEU A 717 -38.69 -0.66 23.06
CA LEU A 717 -37.36 -0.51 23.66
C LEU A 717 -36.43 -1.75 23.63
N TYR A 718 -36.70 -2.82 22.88
CA TYR A 718 -35.91 -4.07 22.98
C TYR A 718 -34.90 -4.30 21.82
N LYS A 719 -34.91 -3.48 20.76
CA LYS A 719 -33.89 -3.61 19.68
C LYS A 719 -32.80 -2.53 19.70
N LEU A 720 -32.80 -1.71 20.75
CA LEU A 720 -31.82 -0.65 21.02
C LEU A 720 -30.70 -1.11 21.99
N GLU A 721 -30.54 -2.42 22.22
CA GLU A 721 -29.44 -2.97 23.01
C GLU A 721 -28.17 -3.21 22.19
N TYR A 722 -28.24 -3.22 20.86
CA TYR A 722 -27.05 -3.36 20.00
C TYR A 722 -26.33 -2.02 19.70
N ALA A 723 -26.92 -0.89 20.08
CA ALA A 723 -26.35 0.45 19.83
C ALA A 723 -25.81 1.15 21.10
N LYS A 724 -25.83 0.48 22.25
CA LYS A 724 -25.48 1.07 23.56
C LYS A 724 -24.04 0.83 24.05
N GLU A 725 -23.20 0.11 23.31
CA GLU A 725 -21.82 -0.21 23.78
C GLU A 725 -20.71 0.77 23.33
N GLU A 726 -20.96 1.77 22.49
CA GLU A 726 -19.91 2.76 22.09
C GLU A 726 -19.99 4.14 22.79
N VAL A 727 -20.99 4.42 23.64
CA VAL A 727 -21.28 5.79 24.11
C VAL A 727 -20.54 6.20 25.40
N CYS A 728 -20.06 5.27 26.23
CA CYS A 728 -19.60 5.60 27.60
C CYS A 728 -18.16 6.18 27.73
N LYS A 729 -17.45 6.46 26.63
CA LYS A 729 -16.09 7.09 26.66
C LYS A 729 -16.06 8.55 26.21
N GLN A 730 -17.07 9.00 25.48
CA GLN A 730 -17.13 10.34 24.91
C GLN A 730 -17.65 11.37 25.92
N GLU A 731 -18.53 10.95 26.83
CA GLU A 731 -19.12 11.79 27.88
C GLU A 731 -18.06 12.35 28.86
N ARG A 732 -17.07 11.53 29.29
CA ARG A 732 -15.95 11.97 30.17
C ARG A 732 -14.99 12.95 29.51
N VAL A 733 -14.73 12.80 28.21
CA VAL A 733 -13.87 13.73 27.45
C VAL A 733 -14.55 15.08 27.33
N GLU A 734 -15.86 15.08 27.03
CA GLU A 734 -16.66 16.31 26.95
C GLU A 734 -16.76 17.00 28.33
N GLU A 735 -16.87 16.25 29.42
CA GLU A 735 -16.85 16.79 30.80
C GLU A 735 -15.55 17.53 31.13
N LEU A 736 -14.43 16.84 30.91
CA LEU A 736 -13.10 17.37 31.21
C LEU A 736 -12.79 18.60 30.35
N ILE A 737 -13.24 18.64 29.09
CA ILE A 737 -13.12 19.83 28.23
C ILE A 737 -13.83 21.04 28.86
N GLN A 738 -15.04 20.88 29.40
CA GLN A 738 -15.77 21.99 30.03
C GLN A 738 -15.15 22.48 31.34
N VAL A 739 -14.53 21.58 32.12
CA VAL A 739 -13.80 21.94 33.35
C VAL A 739 -12.52 22.70 33.00
N VAL A 740 -11.74 22.20 32.03
CA VAL A 740 -10.50 22.83 31.57
C VAL A 740 -10.79 24.21 30.93
N LYS A 741 -11.90 24.38 30.21
CA LYS A 741 -12.33 25.70 29.68
C LYS A 741 -12.52 26.76 30.77
N LYS A 742 -13.09 26.40 31.92
CA LYS A 742 -13.26 27.31 33.07
C LYS A 742 -11.92 27.64 33.74
N GLU A 743 -10.97 26.71 33.77
CA GLU A 743 -9.63 26.90 34.32
C GLU A 743 -8.76 27.81 33.42
N ILE A 744 -8.84 27.63 32.08
CA ILE A 744 -8.13 28.47 31.10
C ILE A 744 -8.52 29.95 31.23
N LEU A 745 -9.80 30.23 31.42
CA LEU A 745 -10.33 31.60 31.51
C LEU A 745 -10.05 32.29 32.86
N SER A 746 -9.58 31.57 33.88
CA SER A 746 -9.33 32.11 35.23
C SER A 746 -7.84 32.26 35.60
N SER A 747 -6.91 31.69 34.82
CA SER A 747 -5.47 31.80 35.04
C SER A 747 -4.90 33.11 34.50
N ASN A 748 -4.49 34.03 35.38
CA ASN A 748 -3.80 35.28 35.01
C ASN A 748 -2.27 35.18 35.06
N HIS A 749 -1.67 34.12 35.61
CA HIS A 749 -0.23 34.07 35.89
C HIS A 749 0.60 33.03 35.10
N ASP A 750 -0.01 32.06 34.41
CA ASP A 750 0.74 31.01 33.67
C ASP A 750 0.16 30.67 32.29
N GLN A 751 -0.44 31.65 31.63
CA GLN A 751 -1.13 31.46 30.33
C GLN A 751 -0.23 30.88 29.24
N LEU A 752 1.05 31.27 29.19
CA LEU A 752 2.04 30.75 28.22
C LEU A 752 2.33 29.26 28.45
N LYS A 753 2.54 28.85 29.70
CA LYS A 753 2.82 27.45 30.06
C LYS A 753 1.59 26.57 29.81
N LEU A 754 0.40 27.10 30.05
CA LEU A 754 -0.85 26.40 29.77
C LEU A 754 -1.07 26.17 28.28
N ILE A 755 -0.91 27.20 27.44
CA ILE A 755 -1.01 27.07 25.98
C ILE A 755 0.02 26.07 25.47
N ASP A 756 1.26 26.14 25.97
CA ASP A 756 2.31 25.20 25.59
C ASP A 756 1.95 23.76 25.95
N ASN A 757 1.47 23.52 27.16
CA ASN A 757 1.06 22.18 27.59
C ASN A 757 -0.13 21.65 26.76
N LEU A 758 -1.13 22.49 26.44
CA LEU A 758 -2.26 22.10 25.59
C LEU A 758 -1.80 21.68 24.18
N GLN A 759 -0.89 22.45 23.57
CA GLN A 759 -0.31 22.11 22.27
C GLN A 759 0.53 20.83 22.35
N ARG A 760 1.40 20.72 23.33
CA ARG A 760 2.30 19.56 23.49
C ARG A 760 1.58 18.27 23.82
N LEU A 761 0.46 18.33 24.56
CA LEU A 761 -0.42 17.20 24.87
C LEU A 761 -1.37 16.85 23.72
N GLY A 762 -1.38 17.64 22.63
CA GLY A 762 -2.23 17.39 21.47
C GLY A 762 -3.72 17.66 21.74
N LEU A 763 -4.03 18.56 22.68
CA LEU A 763 -5.38 18.93 23.10
C LEU A 763 -5.82 20.29 22.54
N SER A 764 -4.93 21.04 21.90
CA SER A 764 -5.18 22.42 21.44
C SER A 764 -6.37 22.57 20.51
N TYR A 765 -6.71 21.54 19.72
CA TYR A 765 -7.85 21.58 18.79
C TYR A 765 -9.22 21.69 19.49
N HIS A 766 -9.30 21.38 20.79
CA HIS A 766 -10.52 21.57 21.60
C HIS A 766 -10.69 23.01 22.11
N PHE A 767 -9.62 23.83 22.01
CA PHE A 767 -9.52 25.16 22.61
C PHE A 767 -9.00 26.21 21.62
N GLU A 768 -9.18 26.01 20.31
CA GLU A 768 -8.66 26.89 19.24
C GLU A 768 -9.02 28.37 19.47
N SER A 769 -10.30 28.64 19.79
CA SER A 769 -10.80 30.01 19.98
C SER A 769 -10.29 30.69 21.25
N GLU A 770 -10.06 29.91 22.31
CA GLU A 770 -9.55 30.36 23.60
C GLU A 770 -8.06 30.65 23.49
N ILE A 771 -7.30 29.77 22.82
CA ILE A 771 -5.87 29.95 22.55
C ILE A 771 -5.64 31.19 21.67
N GLU A 772 -6.43 31.37 20.61
CA GLU A 772 -6.32 32.53 19.71
C GLU A 772 -6.51 33.85 20.48
N LYS A 773 -7.58 33.97 21.27
CA LYS A 773 -7.83 35.16 22.10
C LYS A 773 -6.70 35.44 23.10
N LEU A 774 -6.16 34.40 23.74
CA LEU A 774 -5.05 34.55 24.68
C LEU A 774 -3.78 35.00 23.97
N LEU A 775 -3.48 34.46 22.79
CA LEU A 775 -2.32 34.85 22.00
C LEU A 775 -2.44 36.27 21.44
N GLU A 776 -3.65 36.71 21.04
CA GLU A 776 -3.92 38.10 20.68
C GLU A 776 -3.63 39.05 21.85
N GLN A 777 -4.12 38.73 23.05
CA GLN A 777 -3.80 39.50 24.27
C GLN A 777 -2.29 39.54 24.52
N LEU A 778 -1.61 38.40 24.40
CA LEU A 778 -0.17 38.28 24.55
C LEU A 778 0.62 38.95 23.41
N SER A 779 0.02 39.25 22.26
CA SER A 779 0.70 39.96 21.16
C SER A 779 0.80 41.47 21.43
N THR A 780 -0.18 42.05 22.12
CA THR A 780 -0.30 43.52 22.32
C THR A 780 0.67 44.11 23.36
N GLY A 781 1.39 43.27 24.11
CA GLY A 781 2.22 43.69 25.24
C GLY A 781 3.66 43.15 25.22
N ILE A 782 4.36 43.15 24.08
CA ILE A 782 5.77 42.76 24.02
C ILE A 782 6.61 43.79 24.80
N HIS A 783 6.79 43.56 26.10
CA HIS A 783 7.68 44.36 26.92
C HIS A 783 9.12 43.94 26.66
N HIS A 784 9.94 44.86 26.16
CA HIS A 784 11.39 44.72 26.03
C HIS A 784 12.13 44.51 27.39
N GLN A 785 11.43 44.49 28.52
CA GLN A 785 11.98 44.46 29.88
C GLN A 785 12.08 43.07 30.54
N ASN A 786 11.44 42.00 30.00
CA ASN A 786 11.58 40.66 30.61
C ASN A 786 12.96 40.06 30.29
N ASN A 787 13.77 39.75 31.31
CA ASN A 787 15.13 39.21 31.17
C ASN A 787 15.21 37.68 31.34
N ASN A 788 14.08 36.98 31.51
CA ASN A 788 14.05 35.52 31.60
C ASN A 788 14.12 34.90 30.19
N LEU A 789 15.13 34.06 29.91
CA LEU A 789 15.32 33.44 28.61
C LEU A 789 14.17 32.47 28.27
N HIS A 790 13.71 31.68 29.23
CA HIS A 790 12.62 30.73 29.05
C HIS A 790 11.32 31.43 28.63
N ASP A 791 10.89 32.45 29.37
CA ASP A 791 9.64 33.18 29.09
C ASP A 791 9.68 33.90 27.74
N VAL A 792 10.81 34.55 27.44
CA VAL A 792 11.00 35.28 26.18
C VAL A 792 10.99 34.32 25.00
N SER A 793 11.68 33.19 25.11
CA SER A 793 11.75 32.18 24.04
C SER A 793 10.41 31.46 23.84
N LEU A 794 9.72 31.11 24.94
CA LEU A 794 8.42 30.45 24.90
C LEU A 794 7.36 31.36 24.27
N ARG A 795 7.29 32.62 24.69
CA ARG A 795 6.35 33.60 24.12
C ARG A 795 6.66 33.88 22.65
N PHE A 796 7.94 34.04 22.29
CA PHE A 796 8.36 34.20 20.91
C PHE A 796 7.88 33.01 20.06
N ARG A 797 8.12 31.78 20.55
CA ARG A 797 7.71 30.56 19.85
C ARG A 797 6.20 30.49 19.66
N LEU A 798 5.42 30.63 20.71
CA LEU A 798 3.96 30.50 20.66
C LEU A 798 3.32 31.54 19.73
N LEU A 799 3.75 32.80 19.83
CA LEU A 799 3.26 33.87 18.96
C LEU A 799 3.63 33.61 17.49
N ARG A 800 4.88 33.25 17.21
CA ARG A 800 5.33 33.03 15.83
C ARG A 800 4.72 31.76 15.23
N GLN A 801 4.50 30.71 16.02
CA GLN A 801 3.79 29.50 15.60
C GLN A 801 2.35 29.78 15.20
N SER A 802 1.73 30.82 15.75
CA SER A 802 0.36 31.25 15.45
C SER A 802 0.28 32.41 14.44
N GLY A 803 1.37 32.70 13.72
CA GLY A 803 1.40 33.68 12.64
C GLY A 803 1.67 35.13 13.05
N PHE A 804 1.91 35.41 14.33
CA PHE A 804 2.26 36.76 14.77
C PHE A 804 3.70 37.11 14.40
N LYS A 805 3.89 38.30 13.82
CA LYS A 805 5.22 38.84 13.49
C LYS A 805 5.95 39.36 14.74
N VAL A 806 6.78 38.53 15.35
CA VAL A 806 7.67 38.90 16.47
C VAL A 806 9.10 39.09 15.96
N SER A 807 9.83 40.12 16.38
CA SER A 807 11.23 40.33 15.93
C SER A 807 12.21 39.44 16.70
N SER A 808 13.12 38.77 15.98
CA SER A 808 14.21 37.96 16.56
C SER A 808 15.28 38.80 17.26
N THR A 809 15.33 40.11 17.02
CA THR A 809 16.23 41.05 17.73
C THR A 809 16.00 41.08 19.24
N ILE A 810 14.85 40.59 19.72
CA ILE A 810 14.58 40.42 21.15
C ILE A 810 15.64 39.55 21.86
N PHE A 811 16.36 38.70 21.11
CA PHE A 811 17.42 37.85 21.65
C PHE A 811 18.78 38.54 21.78
N GLU A 812 18.97 39.74 21.22
CA GLU A 812 20.26 40.49 21.29
C GLU A 812 20.66 40.80 22.75
N LYS A 813 19.69 41.00 23.65
CA LYS A 813 19.96 41.24 25.09
C LYS A 813 20.61 40.05 25.81
N PHE A 814 20.56 38.87 25.20
CA PHE A 814 21.19 37.65 25.71
C PHE A 814 22.61 37.44 25.16
N LYS A 815 23.11 38.34 24.32
CA LYS A 815 24.49 38.35 23.84
C LYS A 815 25.41 39.19 24.72
N ASP A 816 26.68 38.80 24.77
CA ASP A 816 27.76 39.51 25.45
C ASP A 816 28.30 40.69 24.60
N GLU A 817 29.27 41.43 25.14
CA GLU A 817 29.89 42.57 24.45
C GLU A 817 30.64 42.18 23.16
N LYS A 818 30.94 40.88 22.97
CA LYS A 818 31.59 40.34 21.76
C LYS A 818 30.57 39.87 20.72
N GLY A 819 29.27 39.96 21.02
CA GLY A 819 28.18 39.53 20.15
C GLY A 819 27.84 38.05 20.23
N ASN A 820 28.42 37.28 21.17
CA ASN A 820 28.11 35.86 21.37
C ASN A 820 27.05 35.66 22.44
N PHE A 821 26.24 34.60 22.36
CA PHE A 821 25.32 34.26 23.44
C PHE A 821 26.08 34.05 24.76
N LYS A 822 25.62 34.70 25.84
CA LYS A 822 26.29 34.68 27.15
C LYS A 822 26.43 33.24 27.65
N GLU A 823 27.64 32.84 28.07
CA GLU A 823 27.87 31.51 28.67
C GLU A 823 27.04 31.29 29.96
N SER A 824 26.65 32.37 30.66
CA SER A 824 25.77 32.29 31.83
C SER A 824 24.39 31.69 31.52
N LEU A 825 24.00 31.59 30.24
CA LEU A 825 22.74 30.96 29.83
C LEU A 825 22.82 29.43 29.87
N ILE A 826 24.03 28.85 29.87
CA ILE A 826 24.23 27.39 29.86
C ILE A 826 23.63 26.74 31.13
N THR A 827 23.57 27.48 32.23
CA THR A 827 22.96 27.00 33.49
C THR A 827 21.43 27.08 33.50
N ASP A 828 20.81 27.85 32.59
CA ASP A 828 19.35 27.92 32.43
C ASP A 828 18.88 26.90 31.37
N VAL A 829 18.86 25.63 31.77
CA VAL A 829 18.51 24.52 30.87
C VAL A 829 17.08 24.64 30.29
N PRO A 830 16.04 25.02 31.05
CA PRO A 830 14.71 25.32 30.48
C PRO A 830 14.73 26.46 29.45
N GLY A 831 15.50 27.53 29.72
CA GLY A 831 15.69 28.63 28.79
C GLY A 831 16.38 28.20 27.49
N LEU A 832 17.44 27.40 27.58
CA LEU A 832 18.14 26.84 26.42
C LEU A 832 17.22 25.95 25.57
N LEU A 833 16.41 25.10 26.21
CA LEU A 833 15.48 24.23 25.50
C LEU A 833 14.39 25.04 24.77
N SER A 834 13.82 26.06 25.42
CA SER A 834 12.84 26.93 24.78
C SER A 834 13.44 27.78 23.66
N LEU A 835 14.68 28.26 23.82
CA LEU A 835 15.40 28.98 22.77
C LEU A 835 15.72 28.06 21.57
N TYR A 836 16.10 26.81 21.82
CA TYR A 836 16.31 25.80 20.79
C TYR A 836 15.04 25.60 19.95
N GLU A 837 13.89 25.38 20.59
CA GLU A 837 12.61 25.20 19.89
C GLU A 837 12.17 26.46 19.15
N ALA A 838 12.39 27.65 19.74
CA ALA A 838 12.10 28.94 19.11
C ALA A 838 12.96 29.17 17.86
N SER A 839 14.21 28.72 17.87
CA SER A 839 15.15 28.93 16.76
C SER A 839 14.74 28.19 15.49
N HIS A 840 14.00 27.07 15.59
CA HIS A 840 13.43 26.36 14.43
C HIS A 840 12.33 27.15 13.70
N LEU A 841 11.91 28.32 14.21
CA LEU A 841 10.96 29.25 13.57
C LEU A 841 11.65 30.44 12.89
N SER A 842 12.96 30.36 12.68
CA SER A 842 13.69 31.34 11.88
C SER A 842 13.16 31.41 10.45
N TYR A 843 13.17 32.60 9.86
CA TYR A 843 13.06 32.79 8.40
C TYR A 843 14.35 33.37 7.80
N VAL A 844 14.40 33.50 6.47
CA VAL A 844 15.60 33.92 5.73
C VAL A 844 16.05 35.32 6.19
N GLY A 845 17.31 35.43 6.61
CA GLY A 845 17.91 36.70 7.08
C GLY A 845 18.02 36.85 8.60
N GLU A 846 17.47 35.94 9.40
CA GLU A 846 17.55 36.01 10.87
C GLU A 846 18.79 35.28 11.44
N SER A 847 19.99 35.83 11.21
CA SER A 847 21.26 35.19 11.62
C SER A 847 21.34 34.93 13.14
N ILE A 848 20.72 35.76 13.97
CA ILE A 848 20.68 35.56 15.42
C ILE A 848 20.03 34.24 15.84
N LEU A 849 19.02 33.75 15.10
CA LEU A 849 18.38 32.47 15.39
C LEU A 849 19.21 31.29 14.89
N ASP A 850 20.00 31.47 13.83
CA ASP A 850 20.98 30.46 13.40
C ASP A 850 22.09 30.29 14.45
N GLU A 851 22.60 31.41 14.97
CA GLU A 851 23.55 31.43 16.08
C GLU A 851 22.94 30.81 17.35
N ALA A 852 21.67 31.13 17.66
CA ALA A 852 20.96 30.57 18.80
C ALA A 852 20.77 29.06 18.67
N LEU A 853 20.42 28.57 17.47
CA LEU A 853 20.28 27.15 17.18
C LEU A 853 21.61 26.42 17.36
N ALA A 854 22.72 26.96 16.85
CA ALA A 854 24.05 26.39 17.00
C ALA A 854 24.50 26.34 18.46
N PHE A 855 24.32 27.46 19.18
CA PHE A 855 24.65 27.59 20.61
C PHE A 855 23.85 26.59 21.45
N THR A 856 22.53 26.61 21.34
CA THR A 856 21.65 25.73 22.14
C THR A 856 21.86 24.26 21.81
N THR A 857 22.00 23.88 20.53
CA THR A 857 22.27 22.49 20.12
C THR A 857 23.55 21.95 20.75
N THR A 858 24.63 22.75 20.74
CA THR A 858 25.93 22.35 21.28
C THR A 858 25.84 22.08 22.79
N HIS A 859 25.22 23.00 23.53
CA HIS A 859 25.14 22.89 24.99
C HIS A 859 24.11 21.84 25.45
N LEU A 860 22.97 21.70 24.78
CA LEU A 860 21.98 20.66 25.09
C LEU A 860 22.55 19.26 24.84
N LYS A 861 23.32 19.05 23.77
CA LYS A 861 24.06 17.79 23.54
C LYS A 861 25.06 17.50 24.65
N ALA A 862 25.82 18.52 25.08
CA ALA A 862 26.77 18.39 26.18
C ALA A 862 26.09 18.04 27.52
N ILE A 863 24.92 18.61 27.81
CA ILE A 863 24.12 18.30 29.01
C ILE A 863 23.68 16.84 29.01
N VAL A 864 23.14 16.32 27.90
CA VAL A 864 22.72 14.92 27.79
C VAL A 864 23.93 13.96 27.91
N ALA A 865 25.07 14.32 27.33
CA ALA A 865 26.29 13.51 27.42
C ALA A 865 26.87 13.44 28.84
N ASN A 866 26.85 14.57 29.56
CA ASN A 866 27.54 14.71 30.85
C ASN A 866 26.64 14.52 32.09
N SER A 867 25.31 14.57 31.93
CA SER A 867 24.36 14.54 33.05
C SER A 867 23.10 13.73 32.75
N LYS A 868 23.26 12.40 32.61
CA LYS A 868 22.15 11.45 32.39
C LYS A 868 21.05 11.51 33.47
N ASN A 869 21.34 12.08 34.64
CA ASN A 869 20.40 12.23 35.76
C ASN A 869 19.74 13.62 35.83
N HIS A 870 20.00 14.52 34.87
CA HIS A 870 19.34 15.82 34.85
C HIS A 870 17.81 15.63 34.65
N PRO A 871 16.93 16.32 35.40
CA PRO A 871 15.48 16.12 35.33
C PRO A 871 14.90 16.27 33.92
N LEU A 872 15.49 17.17 33.13
CA LEU A 872 15.09 17.41 31.74
C LEU A 872 15.88 16.59 30.71
N SER A 873 16.81 15.72 31.11
CA SER A 873 17.67 14.99 30.15
C SER A 873 16.85 14.19 29.13
N HIS A 874 15.74 13.58 29.56
CA HIS A 874 14.86 12.82 28.67
C HIS A 874 14.13 13.73 27.66
N GLN A 875 13.60 14.87 28.13
CA GLN A 875 12.94 15.87 27.28
C GLN A 875 13.91 16.49 26.28
N ILE A 876 15.16 16.76 26.70
CA ILE A 876 16.21 17.30 25.83
C ILE A 876 16.58 16.29 24.75
N SER A 877 16.74 15.01 25.09
CA SER A 877 17.00 13.96 24.10
C SER A 877 15.89 13.89 23.05
N ILE A 878 14.62 13.93 23.48
CA ILE A 878 13.48 13.93 22.56
C ILE A 878 13.49 15.18 21.68
N ALA A 879 13.72 16.37 22.23
CA ALA A 879 13.74 17.61 21.45
C ALA A 879 14.91 17.68 20.45
N LEU A 880 16.08 17.15 20.80
CA LEU A 880 17.24 17.06 19.91
C LEU A 880 17.00 16.04 18.77
N GLU A 881 16.33 14.92 19.07
CA GLU A 881 15.98 13.91 18.07
C GLU A 881 14.81 14.34 17.18
N ARG A 882 13.84 15.05 17.76
CA ARG A 882 12.53 15.37 17.19
C ARG A 882 12.13 16.80 17.56
N PRO A 883 12.64 17.81 16.82
CA PRO A 883 12.29 19.21 17.07
C PRO A 883 10.79 19.44 16.96
N LEU A 884 10.20 20.17 17.91
CA LEU A 884 8.75 20.37 18.01
C LEU A 884 8.13 20.89 16.69
N ARG A 885 8.76 21.86 16.02
CA ARG A 885 8.27 22.44 14.77
C ARG A 885 8.28 21.44 13.60
N LYS A 886 9.15 20.43 13.64
CA LYS A 886 9.34 19.42 12.59
C LYS A 886 8.67 18.07 12.90
N THR A 887 8.02 17.94 14.07
CA THR A 887 7.45 16.66 14.53
C THR A 887 5.93 16.63 14.40
N ILE A 888 5.39 15.48 14.00
CA ILE A 888 3.94 15.23 13.95
C ILE A 888 3.33 15.41 15.34
N GLU A 889 2.26 16.21 15.44
CA GLU A 889 1.70 16.68 16.72
C GLU A 889 1.25 15.54 17.63
N ARG A 890 0.54 14.54 17.10
CA ARG A 890 0.08 13.39 17.90
C ARG A 890 1.21 12.49 18.37
N LEU A 891 2.26 12.38 17.57
CA LEU A 891 3.46 11.62 17.95
C LEU A 891 4.22 12.36 19.05
N HIS A 892 4.32 13.70 18.96
CA HIS A 892 4.86 14.53 20.03
C HIS A 892 4.04 14.37 21.32
N ALA A 893 2.70 14.42 21.24
CA ALA A 893 1.82 14.22 22.39
C ALA A 893 2.04 12.87 23.08
N ARG A 894 2.16 11.79 22.30
CA ARG A 894 2.41 10.44 22.82
C ARG A 894 3.67 10.33 23.68
N PHE A 895 4.74 11.02 23.30
CA PHE A 895 5.99 11.04 24.08
C PHE A 895 5.91 12.03 25.25
N TYR A 896 5.32 13.20 25.01
CA TYR A 896 5.23 14.26 26.01
C TYR A 896 4.33 13.89 27.20
N ILE A 897 3.26 13.12 27.02
CA ILE A 897 2.37 12.70 28.12
C ILE A 897 3.14 12.07 29.29
N SER A 898 4.11 11.20 29.00
CA SER A 898 4.93 10.56 30.04
C SER A 898 5.96 11.49 30.70
N ILE A 899 6.36 12.56 30.00
CA ILE A 899 7.22 13.61 30.57
C ILE A 899 6.38 14.49 31.49
N TYR A 900 5.19 14.89 31.02
CA TYR A 900 4.25 15.71 31.78
C TYR A 900 3.79 15.00 33.06
N GLU A 901 3.52 13.70 33.01
CA GLU A 901 3.20 12.89 34.20
C GLU A 901 4.31 12.90 35.27
N LYS A 902 5.58 13.01 34.86
CA LYS A 902 6.72 13.07 35.77
C LYS A 902 7.00 14.47 36.32
N ASP A 903 6.41 15.52 35.75
CA ASP A 903 6.54 16.88 36.27
C ASP A 903 5.74 16.99 37.58
N ALA A 904 6.39 17.30 38.70
CA ALA A 904 5.72 17.42 39.99
C ALA A 904 4.64 18.52 40.02
N SER A 905 4.67 19.46 39.06
CA SER A 905 3.75 20.59 38.91
C SER A 905 2.65 20.39 37.86
N HIS A 906 2.51 19.18 37.28
CA HIS A 906 1.53 18.95 36.23
C HIS A 906 0.09 19.05 36.73
N ASN A 907 -0.78 19.61 35.90
CA ASN A 907 -2.22 19.58 36.14
C ASN A 907 -2.74 18.17 35.83
N LYS A 908 -3.27 17.51 36.87
CA LYS A 908 -3.77 16.12 36.81
C LYS A 908 -4.96 15.95 35.86
N LEU A 909 -5.84 16.94 35.77
CA LEU A 909 -6.99 16.92 34.87
C LEU A 909 -6.56 17.02 33.40
N LEU A 910 -5.57 17.85 33.09
CA LEU A 910 -4.98 17.94 31.75
C LEU A 910 -4.28 16.64 31.35
N LEU A 911 -3.59 15.98 32.29
CA LEU A 911 -2.97 14.68 32.04
C LEU A 911 -4.02 13.59 31.79
N GLU A 912 -5.07 13.53 32.63
CA GLU A 912 -6.17 12.57 32.48
C GLU A 912 -6.89 12.77 31.13
N LEU A 913 -7.23 14.01 30.79
CA LEU A 913 -7.84 14.37 29.50
C LEU A 913 -6.93 13.96 28.34
N ALA A 914 -5.64 14.25 28.41
CA ALA A 914 -4.69 13.89 27.36
C ALA A 914 -4.59 12.37 27.15
N LYS A 915 -4.54 11.57 28.22
CA LYS A 915 -4.48 10.11 28.12
C LYS A 915 -5.78 9.52 27.55
N LEU A 916 -6.93 10.03 27.98
CA LEU A 916 -8.25 9.58 27.52
C LEU A 916 -8.50 9.96 26.07
N ASP A 917 -8.33 11.24 25.72
CA ASP A 917 -8.43 11.75 24.35
C ASP A 917 -7.51 10.96 23.40
N PHE A 918 -6.28 10.67 23.85
CA PHE A 918 -5.34 9.89 23.06
C PHE A 918 -5.85 8.50 22.71
N ASN A 919 -6.32 7.77 23.72
CA ASN A 919 -6.81 6.41 23.54
C ASN A 919 -8.12 6.36 22.75
N VAL A 920 -9.03 7.31 22.95
CA VAL A 920 -10.31 7.41 22.22
C VAL A 920 -10.05 7.65 20.73
N LEU A 921 -9.22 8.64 20.40
CA LEU A 921 -8.85 8.90 19.00
C LEU A 921 -8.12 7.70 18.39
N GLN A 922 -7.22 7.04 19.11
CA GLN A 922 -6.56 5.83 18.62
C GLN A 922 -7.58 4.73 18.25
N CYS A 923 -8.60 4.49 19.08
CA CYS A 923 -9.68 3.55 18.76
C CYS A 923 -10.46 3.97 17.52
N PHE A 924 -10.83 5.25 17.43
CA PHE A 924 -11.54 5.81 16.30
C PHE A 924 -10.75 5.65 14.97
N HIS A 925 -9.45 5.93 15.00
CA HIS A 925 -8.57 5.77 13.83
C HIS A 925 -8.38 4.30 13.43
N LYS A 926 -8.28 3.37 14.39
CA LYS A 926 -8.24 1.92 14.12
C LYS A 926 -9.50 1.45 13.37
N LYS A 927 -10.68 1.97 13.74
CA LYS A 927 -11.97 1.69 13.08
C LYS A 927 -12.00 2.23 11.65
N GLU A 928 -11.62 3.49 11.45
CA GLU A 928 -11.53 4.08 10.10
C GLU A 928 -10.55 3.33 9.20
N LEU A 929 -9.38 2.96 9.72
CA LEU A 929 -8.39 2.18 8.99
C LEU A 929 -8.96 0.82 8.56
N SER A 930 -9.69 0.13 9.44
CA SER A 930 -10.37 -1.12 9.11
C SER A 930 -11.36 -0.97 7.95
N GLU A 931 -12.17 0.09 7.94
CA GLU A 931 -13.10 0.39 6.84
C GLU A 931 -12.38 0.64 5.51
N ILE A 932 -11.30 1.40 5.54
CA ILE A 932 -10.50 1.72 4.35
C ILE A 932 -9.78 0.47 3.82
N MET A 933 -9.23 -0.36 4.70
CA MET A 933 -8.62 -1.63 4.32
C MET A 933 -9.66 -2.57 3.71
N ARG A 934 -10.88 -2.61 4.23
CA ARG A 934 -11.98 -3.37 3.63
C ARG A 934 -12.31 -2.87 2.23
N TRP A 935 -12.45 -1.55 2.05
CA TRP A 935 -12.63 -0.95 0.72
C TRP A 935 -11.52 -1.37 -0.25
N TRP A 936 -10.25 -1.29 0.18
CA TRP A 936 -9.09 -1.66 -0.65
C TRP A 936 -9.12 -3.13 -1.09
N LYS A 937 -9.50 -4.04 -0.18
CA LYS A 937 -9.60 -5.48 -0.45
C LYS A 937 -10.84 -5.82 -1.29
N GLU A 938 -12.00 -5.23 -1.03
CA GLU A 938 -13.24 -5.42 -1.79
C GLU A 938 -13.10 -5.05 -3.26
N HIS A 939 -12.33 -4.00 -3.55
CA HIS A 939 -12.04 -3.57 -4.91
C HIS A 939 -10.96 -4.41 -5.60
N GLU A 940 -10.35 -5.36 -4.88
CA GLU A 940 -9.30 -6.26 -5.33
C GLU A 940 -8.10 -5.52 -5.95
N PHE A 941 -7.72 -4.33 -5.46
CA PHE A 941 -6.69 -3.48 -6.10
C PHE A 941 -5.35 -4.20 -6.27
N VAL A 942 -4.86 -4.90 -5.25
CA VAL A 942 -3.59 -5.68 -5.31
C VAL A 942 -3.66 -6.82 -6.34
N LYS A 943 -4.86 -7.36 -6.59
CA LYS A 943 -5.09 -8.41 -7.60
C LYS A 943 -5.23 -7.83 -9.01
N LYS A 944 -5.83 -6.63 -9.12
CA LYS A 944 -6.02 -5.91 -10.40
C LYS A 944 -4.75 -5.21 -10.87
N PHE A 945 -3.92 -4.77 -9.93
CA PHE A 945 -2.68 -4.03 -10.14
C PHE A 945 -1.55 -4.73 -9.36
N PRO A 946 -1.00 -5.84 -9.89
CA PRO A 946 -0.04 -6.70 -9.17
C PRO A 946 1.32 -6.04 -8.89
N PHE A 947 1.56 -4.86 -9.46
CA PHE A 947 2.72 -3.99 -9.19
C PHE A 947 2.45 -3.00 -8.05
N ALA A 948 1.19 -2.79 -7.66
CA ALA A 948 0.81 -1.85 -6.62
C ALA A 948 1.14 -2.39 -5.23
N ARG A 949 1.73 -1.55 -4.38
CA ARG A 949 2.13 -1.91 -3.02
C ARG A 949 0.91 -1.91 -2.08
N ASP A 950 0.73 -2.96 -1.29
CA ASP A 950 -0.29 -2.98 -0.21
C ASP A 950 0.26 -2.23 1.02
N ARG A 951 0.02 -0.91 1.07
CA ARG A 951 0.58 0.03 2.07
C ARG A 951 -0.48 0.84 2.81
N MET A 952 -1.70 0.31 2.92
CA MET A 952 -2.83 1.07 3.45
C MET A 952 -2.62 1.57 4.88
N VAL A 953 -1.86 0.86 5.71
CA VAL A 953 -1.52 1.29 7.07
C VAL A 953 -0.58 2.49 7.05
N GLU A 954 0.46 2.45 6.21
CA GLU A 954 1.44 3.52 6.03
C GLU A 954 0.80 4.76 5.38
N LEU A 955 -0.08 4.56 4.39
CA LEU A 955 -0.82 5.63 3.73
C LEU A 955 -1.81 6.31 4.68
N TYR A 956 -2.54 5.52 5.47
CA TYR A 956 -3.44 6.07 6.47
C TYR A 956 -2.67 6.78 7.59
N PHE A 957 -1.51 6.26 8.01
CA PHE A 957 -0.64 6.94 8.97
C PHE A 957 -0.10 8.27 8.44
N TRP A 958 0.28 8.33 7.16
CA TRP A 958 0.69 9.58 6.51
C TRP A 958 -0.41 10.63 6.69
N ILE A 959 -1.66 10.24 6.41
CA ILE A 959 -2.80 11.13 6.48
C ILE A 959 -3.24 11.44 7.92
N LEU A 960 -3.08 10.50 8.84
CA LEU A 960 -3.26 10.74 10.26
C LEU A 960 -2.29 11.82 10.78
N GLY A 961 -1.06 11.88 10.25
CA GLY A 961 -0.10 12.92 10.58
C GLY A 961 -0.51 14.32 10.09
N VAL A 962 -1.41 14.40 9.10
CA VAL A 962 -1.95 15.66 8.56
C VAL A 962 -3.28 16.04 9.20
N TYR A 963 -4.15 15.05 9.43
CA TYR A 963 -5.51 15.19 9.95
C TYR A 963 -5.78 14.15 11.03
N TYR A 964 -5.69 14.52 12.31
CA TYR A 964 -6.04 13.61 13.41
C TYR A 964 -7.39 13.96 14.04
N GLU A 965 -7.92 15.15 13.78
CA GLU A 965 -9.13 15.63 14.43
C GLU A 965 -10.38 14.88 13.91
N PRO A 966 -11.34 14.51 14.79
CA PRO A 966 -12.54 13.77 14.37
C PRO A 966 -13.31 14.44 13.22
N LYS A 967 -13.40 15.78 13.24
CA LYS A 967 -14.10 16.61 12.23
C LYS A 967 -13.60 16.37 10.78
N TYR A 968 -12.38 15.86 10.59
CA TYR A 968 -11.79 15.62 9.27
C TYR A 968 -11.82 14.15 8.83
N SER A 969 -12.73 13.34 9.37
CA SER A 969 -12.93 11.93 8.98
C SER A 969 -13.10 11.76 7.46
N ARG A 970 -13.93 12.60 6.83
CA ARG A 970 -14.17 12.58 5.39
C ARG A 970 -12.89 12.86 4.59
N ALA A 971 -12.11 13.86 5.01
CA ALA A 971 -10.84 14.20 4.38
C ALA A 971 -9.82 13.06 4.51
N ARG A 972 -9.70 12.43 5.68
CA ARG A 972 -8.80 11.27 5.89
C ARG A 972 -9.14 10.11 4.95
N LYS A 973 -10.42 9.72 4.90
CA LYS A 973 -10.89 8.61 4.06
C LYS A 973 -10.67 8.89 2.58
N LEU A 974 -11.03 10.08 2.11
CA LEU A 974 -10.88 10.46 0.70
C LEU A 974 -9.39 10.52 0.30
N LEU A 975 -8.57 11.17 1.11
CA LEU A 975 -7.16 11.36 0.79
C LEU A 975 -6.35 10.06 0.86
N THR A 976 -6.68 9.16 1.80
CA THR A 976 -6.06 7.82 1.83
C THR A 976 -6.37 7.03 0.56
N LYS A 977 -7.62 7.10 0.07
CA LYS A 977 -8.01 6.48 -1.20
C LYS A 977 -7.26 7.11 -2.38
N VAL A 978 -7.16 8.44 -2.42
CA VAL A 978 -6.47 9.16 -3.50
C VAL A 978 -4.99 8.86 -3.50
N ILE A 979 -4.29 8.89 -2.36
CA ILE A 979 -2.86 8.52 -2.32
C ILE A 979 -2.68 7.06 -2.74
N ALA A 980 -3.56 6.16 -2.32
CA ALA A 980 -3.47 4.75 -2.73
C ALA A 980 -3.62 4.62 -4.25
N LEU A 981 -4.56 5.36 -4.85
CA LEU A 981 -4.72 5.44 -6.30
C LEU A 981 -3.53 6.12 -6.98
N THR A 982 -3.04 7.26 -6.47
CA THR A 982 -1.85 8.00 -6.92
C THR A 982 -0.60 7.14 -6.83
N SER A 983 -0.47 6.24 -5.86
CA SER A 983 0.66 5.30 -5.78
C SER A 983 0.57 4.18 -6.82
N ILE A 984 -0.65 3.68 -7.09
CA ILE A 984 -0.90 2.76 -8.22
C ILE A 984 -0.56 3.47 -9.53
N THR A 985 -1.02 4.70 -9.67
CA THR A 985 -0.79 5.49 -10.87
C THR A 985 0.69 5.86 -10.96
N ASP A 986 1.38 6.27 -9.91
CA ASP A 986 2.84 6.45 -9.88
C ASP A 986 3.58 5.22 -10.40
N ASP A 987 3.12 4.04 -9.97
CA ASP A 987 3.66 2.77 -10.42
C ASP A 987 3.18 2.39 -11.86
N THR A 988 2.18 3.05 -12.50
CA THR A 988 1.64 2.66 -13.85
C THR A 988 0.91 3.66 -14.79
N TYR A 989 0.64 4.89 -14.42
CA TYR A 989 -0.53 5.76 -14.74
C TYR A 989 -1.56 5.29 -15.81
N ASP A 990 -2.85 5.07 -15.46
CA ASP A 990 -3.97 6.05 -15.42
C ASP A 990 -5.07 5.67 -14.38
N ALA A 991 -5.80 6.63 -13.75
CA ALA A 991 -6.99 6.34 -12.94
C ALA A 991 -8.07 7.46 -12.77
N TYR A 992 -9.28 7.15 -13.26
CA TYR A 992 -10.66 7.16 -12.69
C TYR A 992 -11.35 8.35 -11.97
N GLU A 993 -12.68 8.42 -12.18
CA GLU A 993 -13.67 9.45 -11.81
C GLU A 993 -14.25 9.32 -10.38
N PHE A 994 -14.35 10.46 -9.66
CA PHE A 994 -14.79 10.59 -8.25
C PHE A 994 -16.19 11.24 -8.06
N GLU A 995 -16.98 11.42 -9.11
CA GLU A 995 -18.04 12.45 -9.15
C GLU A 995 -19.32 12.19 -8.33
N LYS A 996 -19.52 11.00 -7.75
CA LYS A 996 -20.83 10.63 -7.18
C LYS A 996 -21.07 11.00 -5.70
N GLU A 997 -20.10 11.59 -5.01
CA GLU A 997 -20.20 11.86 -3.55
C GLU A 997 -20.24 13.35 -3.16
N LEU A 998 -20.33 14.29 -4.11
CA LEU A 998 -20.21 15.73 -3.85
C LEU A 998 -21.49 16.51 -4.17
N LYS A 999 -21.77 17.56 -3.38
CA LYS A 999 -22.85 18.51 -3.65
C LYS A 999 -22.46 19.42 -4.83
N LYS A 1000 -23.45 19.92 -5.58
CA LYS A 1000 -23.27 20.73 -6.81
C LYS A 1000 -22.41 22.00 -6.63
N GLU A 1001 -22.29 22.49 -5.40
CA GLU A 1001 -21.53 23.68 -5.00
C GLU A 1001 -20.03 23.40 -4.74
N GLU A 1002 -19.62 22.13 -4.61
CA GLU A 1002 -18.22 21.72 -4.33
C GLU A 1002 -17.47 21.25 -5.61
N LEU A 1003 -18.12 21.27 -6.78
CA LEU A 1003 -17.60 20.75 -8.05
C LEU A 1003 -16.30 21.42 -8.52
N TYR A 1004 -16.11 22.72 -8.23
CA TYR A 1004 -14.90 23.44 -8.67
C TYR A 1004 -13.61 22.95 -7.96
N LYS A 1005 -13.72 22.45 -6.72
CA LYS A 1005 -12.58 21.88 -5.97
C LYS A 1005 -12.12 20.56 -6.60
N LEU A 1006 -13.08 19.79 -7.14
CA LEU A 1006 -12.81 18.58 -7.89
C LEU A 1006 -12.15 18.89 -9.24
N GLU A 1007 -12.62 19.91 -9.96
CA GLU A 1007 -11.99 20.35 -11.23
C GLU A 1007 -10.54 20.77 -11.03
N TYR A 1008 -10.23 21.48 -9.95
CA TYR A 1008 -8.85 21.84 -9.62
C TYR A 1008 -7.99 20.60 -9.33
N ALA A 1009 -8.48 19.66 -8.50
CA ALA A 1009 -7.76 18.42 -8.21
C ALA A 1009 -7.55 17.55 -9.48
N LYS A 1010 -8.50 17.55 -10.41
CA LYS A 1010 -8.37 16.91 -11.73
C LYS A 1010 -7.28 17.57 -12.58
N GLU A 1011 -7.21 18.90 -12.62
CA GLU A 1011 -6.17 19.60 -13.37
C GLU A 1011 -4.78 19.36 -12.79
N GLU A 1012 -4.63 19.32 -11.47
CA GLU A 1012 -3.35 18.96 -10.83
C GLU A 1012 -2.97 17.50 -11.07
N MET A 1013 -3.94 16.59 -11.10
CA MET A 1013 -3.70 15.19 -11.47
C MET A 1013 -3.15 15.09 -12.90
N LYS A 1014 -3.73 15.83 -13.86
CA LYS A 1014 -3.23 15.91 -15.23
C LYS A 1014 -1.80 16.46 -15.30
N ARG A 1015 -1.47 17.50 -14.52
CA ARG A 1015 -0.10 18.04 -14.46
C ARG A 1015 0.88 17.02 -13.90
N THR A 1016 0.50 16.37 -12.80
CA THR A 1016 1.31 15.34 -12.14
C THR A 1016 1.63 14.19 -13.11
N ILE A 1017 0.61 13.71 -13.84
CA ILE A 1017 0.75 12.73 -14.93
C ILE A 1017 1.74 13.21 -15.99
N GLY A 1018 1.64 14.47 -16.40
CA GLY A 1018 2.58 15.09 -17.33
C GLY A 1018 4.03 15.09 -16.81
N GLY A 1019 4.23 15.33 -15.51
CA GLY A 1019 5.54 15.22 -14.86
C GLY A 1019 6.09 13.78 -14.87
N TYR A 1020 5.26 12.79 -14.51
CA TYR A 1020 5.66 11.38 -14.58
C TYR A 1020 6.00 10.93 -15.99
N PHE A 1021 5.24 11.40 -16.98
CA PHE A 1021 5.50 11.14 -18.37
C PHE A 1021 6.87 11.69 -18.81
N GLU A 1022 7.23 12.89 -18.34
CA GLU A 1022 8.53 13.51 -18.60
C GLU A 1022 9.70 12.76 -17.97
N GLU A 1023 9.54 12.29 -16.73
CA GLU A 1023 10.52 11.42 -16.06
C GLU A 1023 10.69 10.06 -16.76
N ALA A 1024 9.58 9.45 -17.18
CA ALA A 1024 9.61 8.24 -17.98
C ALA A 1024 10.30 8.46 -19.34
N ARG A 1025 10.15 9.66 -19.94
CA ARG A 1025 10.86 10.04 -21.15
C ARG A 1025 12.37 10.08 -20.91
N TRP A 1026 12.83 10.72 -19.84
CA TRP A 1026 14.26 10.76 -19.50
C TRP A 1026 14.88 9.38 -19.35
N LEU A 1027 14.20 8.49 -18.62
CA LEU A 1027 14.63 7.12 -18.44
C LEU A 1027 14.74 6.36 -19.77
N ASN A 1028 13.72 6.48 -20.61
CA ASN A 1028 13.66 5.77 -21.89
C ASN A 1028 14.70 6.26 -22.90
N GLU A 1029 15.00 7.56 -22.89
CA GLU A 1029 15.98 8.18 -23.78
C GLU A 1029 17.42 8.06 -23.26
N GLY A 1030 17.61 7.57 -22.02
CA GLY A 1030 18.89 7.66 -21.33
C GLY A 1030 19.34 9.12 -21.15
N TYR A 1031 18.38 10.05 -21.17
CA TYR A 1031 18.62 11.48 -21.04
C TYR A 1031 18.91 11.79 -19.58
N PHE A 1032 19.94 12.61 -19.39
CA PHE A 1032 20.38 13.02 -18.08
C PHE A 1032 20.12 14.52 -17.95
N PRO A 1033 19.07 14.93 -17.24
CA PRO A 1033 18.64 16.32 -17.18
C PRO A 1033 19.68 17.20 -16.49
N SER A 1034 19.62 18.50 -16.78
CA SER A 1034 20.29 19.48 -15.92
C SER A 1034 19.65 19.49 -14.55
N PHE A 1035 20.38 19.95 -13.54
CA PHE A 1035 19.86 20.08 -12.17
C PHE A 1035 18.57 20.91 -12.12
N ASP A 1036 18.53 22.07 -12.79
CA ASP A 1036 17.34 22.94 -12.79
C ASP A 1036 16.15 22.32 -13.55
N GLU A 1037 16.45 21.55 -14.60
CA GLU A 1037 15.43 20.81 -15.36
C GLU A 1037 14.85 19.65 -14.53
N HIS A 1038 15.70 18.90 -13.84
CA HIS A 1038 15.32 17.84 -12.90
C HIS A 1038 14.39 18.39 -11.83
N LEU A 1039 14.80 19.45 -11.13
CA LEU A 1039 14.00 20.08 -10.07
C LEU A 1039 12.59 20.47 -10.53
N ARG A 1040 12.47 21.06 -11.73
CA ARG A 1040 11.18 21.52 -12.26
C ARG A 1040 10.22 20.37 -12.55
N VAL A 1041 10.71 19.25 -13.08
CA VAL A 1041 9.86 18.09 -13.39
C VAL A 1041 9.57 17.29 -12.13
N SER A 1042 10.58 17.06 -11.28
CA SER A 1042 10.44 16.33 -10.02
C SER A 1042 9.48 17.01 -9.04
N TYR A 1043 9.39 18.34 -9.07
CA TYR A 1043 8.35 19.07 -8.35
C TYR A 1043 6.94 18.61 -8.74
N VAL A 1044 6.66 18.51 -10.04
CA VAL A 1044 5.34 18.15 -10.56
C VAL A 1044 5.07 16.65 -10.41
N SER A 1045 6.06 15.80 -10.70
CA SER A 1045 5.94 14.35 -10.56
C SER A 1045 5.93 13.90 -9.09
N SER A 1046 6.39 14.70 -8.12
CA SER A 1046 6.31 14.30 -6.70
C SER A 1046 4.87 14.10 -6.18
N ALA A 1047 3.86 14.55 -6.93
CA ALA A 1047 2.44 14.54 -6.58
C ALA A 1047 2.07 15.31 -5.30
N ASN A 1048 3.01 15.97 -4.62
CA ASN A 1048 2.76 16.67 -3.36
C ASN A 1048 1.67 17.74 -3.49
N VAL A 1049 1.65 18.48 -4.61
CA VAL A 1049 0.63 19.51 -4.91
C VAL A 1049 -0.74 18.88 -5.11
N LEU A 1050 -0.82 17.76 -5.83
CA LEU A 1050 -2.05 16.99 -6.00
C LEU A 1050 -2.59 16.49 -4.66
N LEU A 1051 -1.71 15.99 -3.79
CA LEU A 1051 -2.11 15.47 -2.48
C LEU A 1051 -2.62 16.58 -1.56
N ILE A 1052 -1.97 17.74 -1.56
CA ILE A 1052 -2.44 18.93 -0.84
C ILE A 1052 -3.76 19.45 -1.40
N ALA A 1053 -3.89 19.58 -2.72
CA ALA A 1053 -5.13 20.02 -3.36
C ALA A 1053 -6.32 19.08 -3.07
N THR A 1054 -6.08 17.77 -3.13
CA THR A 1054 -7.09 16.74 -2.80
C THR A 1054 -7.50 16.80 -1.34
N SER A 1055 -6.54 17.06 -0.43
CA SER A 1055 -6.81 17.16 1.00
C SER A 1055 -7.82 18.27 1.34
N PHE A 1056 -7.85 19.32 0.53
CA PHE A 1056 -8.72 20.48 0.70
C PHE A 1056 -10.16 20.23 0.22
N VAL A 1057 -10.39 19.21 -0.63
CA VAL A 1057 -11.74 18.82 -1.07
C VAL A 1057 -12.61 18.36 0.11
N GLY A 1058 -12.01 17.78 1.16
CA GLY A 1058 -12.72 17.31 2.36
C GLY A 1058 -12.92 18.35 3.46
N MET A 1059 -12.50 19.62 3.27
CA MET A 1059 -12.45 20.65 4.31
C MET A 1059 -13.63 21.66 4.27
N HIS A 1060 -14.76 21.30 3.67
CA HIS A 1060 -15.99 22.12 3.61
C HIS A 1060 -15.70 23.57 3.19
N ASP A 1061 -16.28 24.58 3.85
CA ASP A 1061 -16.32 25.98 3.39
C ASP A 1061 -15.02 26.77 3.57
N ILE A 1062 -13.99 26.18 4.22
CA ILE A 1062 -12.72 26.88 4.51
C ILE A 1062 -11.89 27.11 3.25
N VAL A 1063 -12.09 26.29 2.21
CA VAL A 1063 -11.29 26.31 0.97
C VAL A 1063 -12.04 27.09 -0.11
N THR A 1064 -11.40 28.14 -0.63
CA THR A 1064 -11.95 29.03 -1.67
C THR A 1064 -11.15 28.95 -2.97
N HIS A 1065 -11.66 29.55 -4.06
CA HIS A 1065 -10.93 29.68 -5.32
C HIS A 1065 -9.58 30.40 -5.16
N GLU A 1066 -9.53 31.47 -4.36
CA GLU A 1066 -8.31 32.24 -4.12
C GLU A 1066 -7.24 31.41 -3.39
N THR A 1067 -7.67 30.50 -2.51
CA THR A 1067 -6.79 29.55 -1.84
C THR A 1067 -6.13 28.57 -2.84
N LEU A 1068 -6.91 28.02 -3.77
CA LEU A 1068 -6.41 27.10 -4.80
C LEU A 1068 -5.45 27.81 -5.77
N ASP A 1069 -5.79 29.04 -6.16
CA ASP A 1069 -4.92 29.90 -6.97
C ASP A 1069 -3.59 30.21 -6.26
N TRP A 1070 -3.61 30.44 -4.95
CA TRP A 1070 -2.40 30.70 -4.18
C TRP A 1070 -1.45 29.50 -4.17
N LEU A 1071 -1.97 28.27 -4.01
CA LEU A 1071 -1.17 27.02 -4.07
C LEU A 1071 -0.48 26.86 -5.43
N SER A 1072 -1.18 27.17 -6.52
CA SER A 1072 -0.61 27.08 -7.88
C SER A 1072 0.58 28.02 -8.11
N LYS A 1073 0.67 29.12 -7.35
CA LYS A 1073 1.64 30.22 -7.53
C LYS A 1073 2.86 30.14 -6.61
N HIS A 1074 2.90 29.23 -5.63
CA HIS A 1074 3.98 29.12 -4.63
C HIS A 1074 4.59 27.69 -4.58
N PRO A 1075 5.42 27.31 -5.57
CA PRO A 1075 5.82 25.92 -5.80
C PRO A 1075 7.00 25.37 -4.96
N ASN A 1076 7.69 26.17 -4.15
CA ASN A 1076 9.03 25.79 -3.64
C ASN A 1076 9.08 24.82 -2.43
N ILE A 1077 8.07 23.98 -2.17
CA ILE A 1077 7.89 23.44 -0.80
C ILE A 1077 8.21 21.93 -0.62
N PHE A 1078 8.37 21.09 -1.66
CA PHE A 1078 8.54 19.64 -1.43
C PHE A 1078 9.36 18.89 -2.50
N GLU A 1079 10.27 18.00 -2.08
CA GLU A 1079 11.05 17.09 -2.95
C GLU A 1079 11.20 15.69 -2.31
N GLN A 1080 11.26 14.63 -3.15
CA GLN A 1080 11.56 13.22 -2.79
C GLN A 1080 12.54 12.61 -3.81
N GLU A 1081 13.33 11.62 -3.37
CA GLU A 1081 14.29 10.87 -4.20
C GLU A 1081 13.72 9.53 -4.71
N ARG A 1082 14.11 9.12 -5.93
CA ARG A 1082 13.81 7.79 -6.50
C ARG A 1082 14.98 7.22 -7.30
N ASN A 1083 15.16 5.89 -7.22
CA ASN A 1083 16.36 5.16 -7.65
C ASN A 1083 16.34 4.61 -9.10
N HIS A 1084 15.60 5.23 -10.03
CA HIS A 1084 15.55 4.74 -11.41
C HIS A 1084 15.79 5.79 -12.49
N ILE A 1085 16.00 7.06 -12.12
CA ILE A 1085 16.33 8.23 -12.95
C ILE A 1085 17.55 8.91 -12.28
N PRO A 1086 18.43 9.65 -13.00
CA PRO A 1086 19.48 10.42 -12.34
C PRO A 1086 18.90 11.23 -11.18
N SER A 1087 19.33 10.94 -9.95
CA SER A 1087 18.81 11.60 -8.76
C SER A 1087 19.14 13.10 -8.78
N THR A 1088 18.48 13.88 -7.91
CA THR A 1088 18.84 15.28 -7.69
C THR A 1088 20.33 15.43 -7.35
N VAL A 1089 20.89 14.47 -6.60
CA VAL A 1089 22.33 14.38 -6.28
C VAL A 1089 23.16 14.12 -7.53
N ASP A 1090 22.79 13.12 -8.35
CA ASP A 1090 23.48 12.81 -9.61
C ASP A 1090 23.48 13.99 -10.59
N CYS A 1091 22.34 14.67 -10.69
CA CYS A 1091 22.16 15.87 -11.53
C CYS A 1091 23.07 17.00 -11.08
N TYR A 1092 23.16 17.22 -9.78
CA TYR A 1092 24.04 18.23 -9.20
C TYR A 1092 25.53 17.89 -9.39
N MET A 1093 25.92 16.64 -9.11
CA MET A 1093 27.30 16.16 -9.30
C MET A 1093 27.75 16.30 -10.74
N LYS A 1094 26.92 15.92 -11.71
CA LYS A 1094 27.26 16.01 -13.13
C LYS A 1094 27.36 17.46 -13.61
N GLN A 1095 26.45 18.33 -13.18
CA GLN A 1095 26.44 19.73 -13.63
C GLN A 1095 27.60 20.54 -13.05
N TYR A 1096 27.97 20.29 -11.79
CA TYR A 1096 28.97 21.08 -11.09
C TYR A 1096 30.33 20.38 -10.92
N GLY A 1097 30.44 19.10 -11.29
CA GLY A 1097 31.69 18.33 -11.23
C GLY A 1097 32.19 18.07 -9.81
N VAL A 1098 31.28 18.00 -8.84
CA VAL A 1098 31.56 17.87 -7.40
C VAL A 1098 31.39 16.44 -6.91
N SER A 1099 31.94 16.12 -5.73
CA SER A 1099 31.70 14.81 -5.11
C SER A 1099 30.25 14.66 -4.62
N GLU A 1100 29.82 13.42 -4.38
CA GLU A 1100 28.51 13.11 -3.81
C GLU A 1100 28.32 13.78 -2.43
N GLU A 1101 29.35 13.75 -1.58
CA GLU A 1101 29.33 14.41 -0.28
C GLU A 1101 29.15 15.94 -0.38
N GLU A 1102 29.80 16.58 -1.36
CA GLU A 1102 29.65 18.01 -1.63
C GLU A 1102 28.25 18.35 -2.16
N ALA A 1103 27.70 17.52 -3.05
CA ALA A 1103 26.34 17.67 -3.56
C ALA A 1103 25.29 17.54 -2.46
N ILE A 1104 25.35 16.48 -1.65
CA ILE A 1104 24.44 16.26 -0.51
C ILE A 1104 24.50 17.42 0.48
N LYS A 1105 25.71 17.94 0.75
CA LYS A 1105 25.89 19.09 1.64
C LYS A 1105 25.21 20.36 1.11
N GLU A 1106 25.33 20.66 -0.18
CA GLU A 1106 24.67 21.83 -0.78
C GLU A 1106 23.14 21.67 -0.87
N LEU A 1107 22.64 20.48 -1.16
CA LEU A 1107 21.20 20.20 -1.17
C LEU A 1107 20.59 20.33 0.24
N ASN A 1108 21.26 19.84 1.26
CA ASN A 1108 20.82 20.01 2.66
C ASN A 1108 20.73 21.49 3.07
N LYS A 1109 21.64 22.36 2.59
CA LYS A 1109 21.52 23.82 2.81
C LYS A 1109 20.26 24.40 2.17
N ARG A 1110 19.88 23.92 0.98
CA ARG A 1110 18.62 24.33 0.33
C ARG A 1110 17.42 23.88 1.13
N VAL A 1111 17.38 22.63 1.61
CA VAL A 1111 16.29 22.13 2.49
C VAL A 1111 16.15 22.99 3.75
N ILE A 1112 17.27 23.35 4.40
CA ILE A 1112 17.26 24.26 5.56
C ILE A 1112 16.68 25.63 5.19
N THR A 1113 17.00 26.14 4.00
CA THR A 1113 16.47 27.42 3.49
C THR A 1113 14.97 27.35 3.22
N HIS A 1114 14.47 26.28 2.60
CA HIS A 1114 13.02 26.11 2.36
C HIS A 1114 12.22 26.02 3.67
N TRP A 1115 12.75 25.35 4.71
CA TRP A 1115 12.12 25.37 6.04
C TRP A 1115 11.96 26.80 6.60
N LYS A 1116 12.91 27.69 6.30
CA LYS A 1116 12.85 29.11 6.69
C LYS A 1116 11.83 29.89 5.86
N GLU A 1117 11.69 29.59 4.56
CA GLU A 1117 10.68 30.18 3.68
C GLU A 1117 9.26 29.78 4.12
N ILE A 1118 9.03 28.50 4.45
CA ILE A 1118 7.76 28.02 5.02
C ILE A 1118 7.41 28.81 6.29
N ASN A 1119 8.38 29.02 7.19
CA ASN A 1119 8.15 29.81 8.39
C ASN A 1119 7.83 31.28 8.07
N GLU A 1120 8.40 31.84 7.01
CA GLU A 1120 8.12 33.20 6.56
C GLU A 1120 6.67 33.35 6.06
N ASP A 1121 6.19 32.35 5.31
CA ASP A 1121 4.83 32.36 4.74
C ASP A 1121 3.74 32.30 5.81
N PHE A 1122 4.02 31.76 7.00
CA PHE A 1122 3.10 31.82 8.15
C PHE A 1122 2.98 33.24 8.74
N ILE A 1123 3.91 34.14 8.44
CA ILE A 1123 3.99 35.49 9.02
C ILE A 1123 3.65 36.56 7.97
N ARG A 1124 3.76 36.23 6.68
CA ARG A 1124 3.40 37.12 5.57
C ARG A 1124 1.88 37.28 5.49
N PRO A 1125 1.37 38.50 5.23
CA PRO A 1125 -0.04 38.69 4.92
C PRO A 1125 -0.44 37.83 3.71
N THR A 1126 -1.40 36.93 3.90
CA THR A 1126 -1.86 36.01 2.86
C THR A 1126 -3.39 35.93 2.85
N VAL A 1127 -3.95 35.68 1.66
CA VAL A 1127 -5.38 35.42 1.45
C VAL A 1127 -5.80 34.01 1.91
N VAL A 1128 -4.82 33.17 2.28
CA VAL A 1128 -5.04 31.79 2.69
C VAL A 1128 -5.33 31.69 4.18
N PRO A 1129 -6.43 31.04 4.59
CA PRO A 1129 -6.74 30.80 6.00
C PRO A 1129 -5.64 30.02 6.72
N PHE A 1130 -5.33 30.43 7.95
CA PHE A 1130 -4.31 29.79 8.80
C PHE A 1130 -4.45 28.26 8.93
N PRO A 1131 -5.66 27.68 9.10
CA PRO A 1131 -5.83 26.22 9.15
C PRO A 1131 -5.33 25.48 7.90
N ILE A 1132 -5.30 26.13 6.74
CA ILE A 1132 -4.81 25.56 5.48
C ILE A 1132 -3.27 25.53 5.47
N LEU A 1133 -2.62 26.62 5.90
CA LEU A 1133 -1.16 26.67 6.06
C LEU A 1133 -0.66 25.59 7.03
N VAL A 1134 -1.40 25.36 8.13
CA VAL A 1134 -1.09 24.29 9.09
C VAL A 1134 -1.10 22.91 8.44
N ARG A 1135 -1.99 22.64 7.47
CA ARG A 1135 -1.99 21.35 6.77
C ARG A 1135 -0.81 21.19 5.83
N VAL A 1136 -0.40 22.24 5.13
CA VAL A 1136 0.83 22.24 4.32
C VAL A 1136 2.05 21.94 5.19
N LEU A 1137 2.14 22.59 6.35
CA LEU A 1137 3.19 22.30 7.33
C LEU A 1137 3.14 20.86 7.85
N ASN A 1138 1.96 20.35 8.21
CA ASN A 1138 1.81 18.99 8.71
C ASN A 1138 2.18 17.96 7.64
N PHE A 1139 1.86 18.23 6.37
CA PHE A 1139 2.33 17.44 5.25
C PHE A 1139 3.87 17.42 5.16
N THR A 1140 4.52 18.57 5.36
CA THR A 1140 5.99 18.70 5.41
C THR A 1140 6.61 17.88 6.54
N LYS A 1141 6.02 17.92 7.75
CA LYS A 1141 6.49 17.14 8.91
C LYS A 1141 6.42 15.64 8.66
N VAL A 1142 5.40 15.18 7.94
CA VAL A 1142 5.26 13.75 7.60
C VAL A 1142 6.31 13.35 6.58
N ILE A 1143 6.58 14.17 5.55
CA ILE A 1143 7.66 13.91 4.59
C ILE A 1143 9.02 13.86 5.28
N ASP A 1144 9.31 14.81 6.17
CA ASP A 1144 10.55 14.85 6.96
C ASP A 1144 10.75 13.57 7.80
N LEU A 1145 9.67 12.98 8.33
CA LEU A 1145 9.72 11.70 9.03
C LEU A 1145 9.99 10.51 8.08
N PHE A 1146 9.36 10.49 6.90
CA PHE A 1146 9.48 9.37 5.95
C PHE A 1146 10.85 9.35 5.25
N TYR A 1147 11.54 10.48 5.15
CA TYR A 1147 12.85 10.62 4.48
C TYR A 1147 13.95 11.12 5.44
N LYS A 1148 13.75 10.92 6.75
CA LYS A 1148 14.68 11.38 7.77
C LYS A 1148 16.10 10.84 7.53
N GLU A 1149 17.10 11.72 7.57
CA GLU A 1149 18.52 11.37 7.42
C GLU A 1149 18.89 10.69 6.09
N GLY A 1150 18.07 10.86 5.04
CA GLY A 1150 18.31 10.24 3.73
C GLY A 1150 17.81 8.78 3.63
N ASP A 1151 17.15 8.26 4.67
CA ASP A 1151 16.55 6.93 4.65
C ASP A 1151 15.14 6.97 4.03
N ASP A 1152 14.94 6.21 2.96
CA ASP A 1152 13.61 5.98 2.37
C ASP A 1152 12.78 5.00 3.22
N GLN A 1153 12.17 5.54 4.28
CA GLN A 1153 11.29 4.79 5.18
C GLN A 1153 9.93 4.48 4.55
N TYR A 1154 9.55 5.21 3.49
CA TYR A 1154 8.33 4.97 2.71
C TYR A 1154 8.40 3.65 1.95
N THR A 1155 9.55 3.34 1.35
CA THR A 1155 9.75 2.13 0.56
C THR A 1155 10.26 0.98 1.43
N ARG A 1156 11.13 1.27 2.41
CA ARG A 1156 11.69 0.30 3.35
C ARG A 1156 11.34 0.72 4.77
N VAL A 1157 10.29 0.12 5.36
CA VAL A 1157 9.83 0.52 6.71
C VAL A 1157 10.99 0.41 7.70
N GLY A 1158 11.54 1.57 8.05
CA GLY A 1158 12.62 1.69 9.02
C GLY A 1158 12.10 1.63 10.45
N LYS A 1159 13.04 1.58 11.39
CA LYS A 1159 12.73 1.55 12.83
C LYS A 1159 11.87 2.76 13.25
N ALA A 1160 12.21 3.96 12.78
CA ALA A 1160 11.51 5.18 13.19
C ALA A 1160 10.05 5.25 12.72
N LEU A 1161 9.77 4.87 11.45
CA LEU A 1161 8.39 4.79 10.95
C LEU A 1161 7.58 3.70 11.66
N LYS A 1162 8.17 2.52 11.88
CA LYS A 1162 7.53 1.43 12.62
C LYS A 1162 7.15 1.85 14.03
N GLU A 1163 8.11 2.38 14.80
CA GLU A 1163 7.87 2.85 16.17
C GLU A 1163 6.82 3.96 16.21
N SER A 1164 6.76 4.82 15.20
CA SER A 1164 5.76 5.89 15.13
C SER A 1164 4.35 5.36 14.86
N ILE A 1165 4.20 4.38 13.96
CA ILE A 1165 2.92 3.70 13.70
C ILE A 1165 2.48 2.88 14.91
N ASP A 1166 3.38 2.12 15.53
CA ASP A 1166 3.08 1.35 16.74
C ASP A 1166 2.64 2.29 17.87
N ALA A 1167 3.33 3.41 18.07
CA ALA A 1167 3.00 4.39 19.10
C ALA A 1167 1.65 5.09 18.91
N LEU A 1168 1.22 5.35 17.67
CA LEU A 1168 -0.05 6.03 17.39
C LEU A 1168 -1.22 5.08 17.23
N LEU A 1169 -1.01 3.92 16.60
CA LEU A 1169 -2.06 3.02 16.16
C LEU A 1169 -2.05 1.67 16.87
N ILE A 1170 -1.13 1.36 17.78
CA ILE A 1170 -1.11 0.08 18.49
C ILE A 1170 -1.06 0.30 20.00
N ASP A 1171 -0.02 0.99 20.48
CA ASP A 1171 0.31 1.16 21.89
C ASP A 1171 -0.64 2.18 22.54
N SER A 1172 -1.63 1.69 23.28
CA SER A 1172 -2.49 2.56 24.09
C SER A 1172 -1.71 3.13 25.27
N ILE A 1173 -2.02 4.36 25.68
CA ILE A 1173 -1.44 4.96 26.87
C ILE A 1173 -2.08 4.35 28.13
N PRO A 1174 -1.30 3.89 29.12
CA PRO A 1174 -1.84 3.46 30.40
C PRO A 1174 -2.59 4.61 31.09
N LEU A 1175 -3.87 4.38 31.41
CA LEU A 1175 -4.70 5.30 32.18
C LEU A 1175 -4.23 5.34 33.65
#